data_AF-A0A5J5GBZ9-F1
#
_entry.id   AF-A0A5J5GBZ9-F1
#
_cell.length_a   1.000
_cell.length_b   1.000
_cell.length_c   1.000
_cell.angle_alpha   90.00
_cell.angle_beta   90.00
_cell.angle_gamma   90.00
#
_symmetry.space_group_name_H-M   'P 1'
#
loop_
_entity.id
_entity.type
_entity.pdbx_description
1 polymer ?
#
loop_
_entity_poly.entity_id
_entity_poly.type
_entity_poly.pdbx_seq_one_letter_code
_entity_poly.pdbx_strand_id
1 'polypeptide(L)'
;MEQLPEVMSTLYVVAYAFCLFLGIYTFAASVNRMLGFLCLALSLSLCIWAFACAAGLPALEFGSVRFRRVLSILGLGVCYTLASLLMIRLRRSRVTAQRERRLLLLAAAPALGLALLTDELLRLASPGPMARLAGLVPMLPYLLVLAAVRRNGMLRQTEPEDEEILSGAGTLGLYNRLALLAVAAGILHAVVPYFVSGPGPAPAALRFSALLLLLGVLIRLIGQLRFNSAAKLYMSLALFVPVIPAVTLNFQREAALNVWAFPLALMLFALVFRRRLLLVALTLTAVLTQSALWLWVPRTAVEVGAGDYLARIGIFAMCFVIAYYVHRTYVYRLRHNERQLQLQKLMTEISSDFAAAGRGGIEQAAHRTLEALGRHFELDRVVIFRKDREDGGATSLWEWHRRDLVPLRPFLPHLTRSRLEWWFERMKDGGAAILDVHDLPDEPPVQKDKLHAEGTASVAMLPIPGQKEWLGCMGLAAGKPGILRDSLSDFLTIMANLFSGALKRMDSEEEADQLAFYDYLTGLPNRILFRRRAEEVLSREQARGGMAAVLFVDLDSFKNINDTLGHEAGDELLVCVAREMQAALGRSCMLSRFGGDEFLVLAHGIRDKGEAIGAAERLMAAFRRPVRLQEQKFYITASAGVALYPADGRDAETLVKNADIAMFRAKESGKNQYRFCSAAMKEEVSERLSVANSLAGALERGELRLLYQPQLSLHSGRIIGMEALIRWERPGIGSVPPQLFIPIAESTGLISAIGDWVLRTACEQNKTWQDLGLPRVRMAVNISVHQLRDPGFASKVTGTLVATGLDPEDLELEVTESGAIREQDQIVQVLGEIKQKGVSISIDDFGTEYSSLSRLKQLPVDKVKLDMEFVHGIEESPKDQAITRGMISLARNLGLKVVAEGVETQAQLDFLESRMCDEVQGYYYYRPLSAEEMEEVLRTAAAGEREPDRRVIGPR
;
A
#
# COMPACT_ATOMS: atom_id res chain seq x y z
N MET A 1 -24.68 70.29 65.45
CA MET A 1 -25.30 69.53 64.34
C MET A 1 -25.14 70.18 62.97
N GLU A 2 -24.34 71.26 62.81
CA GLU A 2 -24.20 71.97 61.53
C GLU A 2 -23.00 71.54 60.67
N GLN A 3 -21.98 70.86 61.22
CA GLN A 3 -20.85 70.32 60.44
C GLN A 3 -21.03 68.86 59.97
N LEU A 4 -22.12 68.21 60.38
CA LEU A 4 -22.48 66.85 59.96
C LEU A 4 -22.60 66.68 58.42
N PRO A 5 -23.10 67.66 57.65
CA PRO A 5 -23.19 67.56 56.19
C PRO A 5 -21.84 67.53 55.47
N GLU A 6 -20.84 68.28 55.95
CA GLU A 6 -19.49 68.27 55.38
C GLU A 6 -18.75 66.98 55.74
N VAL A 7 -18.83 66.53 56.99
CA VAL A 7 -18.26 65.25 57.43
C VAL A 7 -18.85 64.06 56.64
N MET A 8 -20.16 64.09 56.36
CA MET A 8 -20.82 63.07 55.55
C MET A 8 -20.42 63.16 54.06
N SER A 9 -20.26 64.36 53.51
CA SER A 9 -19.74 64.57 52.14
C SER A 9 -18.32 64.01 51.98
N THR A 10 -17.48 64.16 52.99
CA THR A 10 -16.12 63.60 53.00
C THR A 10 -16.15 62.07 53.11
N LEU A 11 -17.03 61.51 53.95
CA LEU A 11 -17.28 60.06 54.02
C LEU A 11 -17.80 59.49 52.68
N TYR A 12 -18.58 60.26 51.90
CA TYR A 12 -19.01 59.88 50.54
C TYR A 12 -17.84 59.78 49.56
N VAL A 13 -16.92 60.74 49.57
CA VAL A 13 -15.72 60.72 48.71
C VAL A 13 -14.81 59.55 49.09
N VAL A 14 -14.71 59.23 50.39
CA VAL A 14 -13.94 58.07 50.88
C VAL A 14 -14.58 56.74 50.46
N ALA A 15 -15.91 56.60 50.57
CA ALA A 15 -16.61 55.39 50.12
C ALA A 15 -16.53 55.20 48.58
N TYR A 16 -16.58 56.31 47.83
CA TYR A 16 -16.39 56.34 46.38
C TYR A 16 -14.98 55.87 45.99
N ALA A 17 -13.96 56.43 46.64
CA ALA A 17 -12.57 56.01 46.45
C ALA A 17 -12.36 54.53 46.80
N PHE A 18 -13.03 54.02 47.83
CA PHE A 18 -12.94 52.63 48.25
C PHE A 18 -13.58 51.66 47.23
N CYS A 19 -14.77 51.97 46.71
CA CYS A 19 -15.43 51.15 45.68
C CYS A 19 -14.66 51.15 44.34
N LEU A 20 -14.11 52.30 43.94
CA LEU A 20 -13.26 52.41 42.75
C LEU A 20 -11.96 51.62 42.92
N PHE A 21 -11.32 51.72 44.10
CA PHE A 21 -10.11 50.98 44.44
C PHE A 21 -10.36 49.46 44.47
N LEU A 22 -11.48 49.00 45.00
CA LEU A 22 -11.85 47.58 45.03
C LEU A 22 -12.14 47.02 43.62
N GLY A 23 -12.74 47.83 42.74
CA GLY A 23 -12.95 47.50 41.32
C GLY A 23 -11.63 47.39 40.53
N ILE A 24 -10.69 48.30 40.77
CA ILE A 24 -9.35 48.28 40.18
C ILE A 24 -8.52 47.12 40.73
N TYR A 25 -8.60 46.83 42.03
CA TYR A 25 -7.92 45.71 42.68
C TYR A 25 -8.41 44.35 42.16
N THR A 26 -9.73 44.18 41.99
CA THR A 26 -10.31 42.94 41.43
C THR A 26 -10.01 42.76 39.94
N PHE A 27 -9.82 43.86 39.18
CA PHE A 27 -9.29 43.81 37.81
C PHE A 27 -7.83 43.35 37.79
N ALA A 28 -6.98 43.93 38.64
CA ALA A 28 -5.55 43.63 38.71
C ALA A 28 -5.24 42.21 39.25
N ALA A 29 -6.05 41.70 40.18
CA ALA A 29 -5.86 40.38 40.80
C ALA A 29 -6.44 39.20 40.00
N SER A 30 -7.09 39.44 38.86
CA SER A 30 -7.76 38.40 38.07
C SER A 30 -6.85 37.79 36.99
N VAL A 31 -6.59 36.47 37.07
CA VAL A 31 -5.87 35.72 36.01
C VAL A 31 -6.68 35.68 34.70
N ASN A 32 -8.02 35.81 34.79
CA ASN A 32 -8.90 35.92 33.64
C ASN A 32 -9.23 37.40 33.37
N ARG A 33 -8.58 37.99 32.37
CA ARG A 33 -8.74 39.42 32.01
C ARG A 33 -10.19 39.82 31.76
N MET A 34 -11.06 38.87 31.36
CA MET A 34 -12.49 39.11 31.10
C MET A 34 -13.30 39.39 32.37
N LEU A 35 -13.10 38.60 33.44
CA LEU A 35 -13.86 38.73 34.69
C LEU A 35 -13.46 40.01 35.43
N GLY A 36 -12.16 40.33 35.42
CA GLY A 36 -11.66 41.58 35.97
C GLY A 36 -12.29 42.78 35.27
N PHE A 37 -12.38 42.75 33.93
CA PHE A 37 -12.90 43.88 33.15
C PHE A 37 -14.40 44.11 33.39
N LEU A 38 -15.17 43.03 33.54
CA LEU A 38 -16.60 43.10 33.90
C LEU A 38 -16.83 43.72 35.28
N CYS A 39 -16.02 43.35 36.28
CA CYS A 39 -16.10 43.94 37.62
C CYS A 39 -15.75 45.43 37.62
N LEU A 40 -14.74 45.83 36.84
CA LEU A 40 -14.33 47.23 36.70
C LEU A 40 -15.39 48.08 35.97
N ALA A 41 -15.97 47.57 34.89
CA ALA A 41 -17.01 48.27 34.13
C ALA A 41 -18.28 48.47 34.96
N LEU A 42 -18.66 47.50 35.79
CA LEU A 42 -19.82 47.61 36.68
C LEU A 42 -19.61 48.65 37.79
N SER A 43 -18.41 48.68 38.38
CA SER A 43 -18.05 49.63 39.44
C SER A 43 -17.96 51.07 38.89
N LEU A 44 -17.45 51.27 37.67
CA LEU A 44 -17.51 52.57 36.99
C LEU A 44 -18.95 53.01 36.69
N SER A 45 -19.82 52.09 36.25
CA SER A 45 -21.21 52.44 35.93
C SER A 45 -22.02 52.86 37.16
N LEU A 46 -21.73 52.27 38.33
CA LEU A 46 -22.29 52.68 39.62
C LEU A 46 -21.79 54.07 40.06
N CYS A 47 -20.52 54.37 39.80
CA CYS A 47 -19.93 55.69 40.06
C CYS A 47 -20.60 56.79 39.22
N ILE A 48 -20.83 56.53 37.94
CA ILE A 48 -21.49 57.46 37.02
C ILE A 48 -22.97 57.66 37.39
N TRP A 49 -23.66 56.60 37.81
CA TRP A 49 -25.05 56.69 38.27
C TRP A 49 -25.20 57.53 39.55
N ALA A 50 -24.32 57.33 40.53
CA ALA A 50 -24.31 58.13 41.76
C ALA A 50 -24.04 59.61 41.48
N PHE A 51 -23.16 59.92 40.53
CA PHE A 51 -22.88 61.29 40.08
C PHE A 51 -24.06 61.93 39.34
N ALA A 52 -24.73 61.20 38.45
CA ALA A 52 -25.90 61.69 37.72
C ALA A 52 -27.11 61.97 38.65
N CYS A 53 -27.33 61.14 39.68
CA CYS A 53 -28.33 61.37 40.71
C CYS A 53 -28.02 62.58 41.61
N ALA A 54 -26.75 62.95 41.75
CA ALA A 54 -26.34 64.17 42.46
C ALA A 54 -26.60 65.44 41.62
N ALA A 55 -26.50 65.36 40.29
CA ALA A 55 -26.58 66.50 39.37
C ALA A 55 -28.00 66.84 38.85
N GLY A 56 -28.97 65.91 38.94
CA GLY A 56 -30.20 65.95 38.11
C GLY A 56 -31.50 66.55 38.65
N LEU A 57 -31.55 67.29 39.77
CA LEU A 57 -32.82 67.86 40.28
C LEU A 57 -32.66 69.28 40.86
N PRO A 58 -33.52 70.26 40.50
CA PRO A 58 -33.59 71.55 41.19
C PRO A 58 -34.15 71.37 42.60
N ALA A 59 -33.52 72.01 43.57
CA ALA A 59 -33.82 71.82 44.99
C ALA A 59 -34.92 72.74 45.50
N LEU A 60 -35.97 72.15 46.08
CA LEU A 60 -36.79 72.74 47.13
C LEU A 60 -36.94 71.64 48.19
N GLU A 61 -36.40 71.88 49.39
CA GLU A 61 -36.30 70.99 50.58
C GLU A 61 -35.10 70.00 50.64
N PHE A 62 -33.97 70.53 51.12
CA PHE A 62 -32.66 69.88 51.17
C PHE A 62 -32.47 68.78 52.24
N GLY A 63 -33.32 68.68 53.28
CA GLY A 63 -33.09 67.79 54.42
C GLY A 63 -33.60 66.36 54.24
N SER A 64 -34.84 66.19 53.77
CA SER A 64 -35.50 64.88 53.69
C SER A 64 -35.09 64.07 52.45
N VAL A 65 -34.65 64.74 51.38
CA VAL A 65 -34.24 64.10 50.12
C VAL A 65 -32.83 63.49 50.23
N ARG A 66 -31.91 64.09 50.99
CA ARG A 66 -30.55 63.54 51.21
C ARG A 66 -30.59 62.24 52.00
N PHE A 67 -31.30 62.17 53.12
CA PHE A 67 -31.45 60.94 53.94
C PHE A 67 -32.03 59.77 53.13
N ARG A 68 -33.00 60.05 52.26
CA ARG A 68 -33.63 59.06 51.37
C ARG A 68 -32.69 58.54 50.27
N ARG A 69 -31.79 59.39 49.76
CA ARG A 69 -30.73 59.00 48.79
C ARG A 69 -29.64 58.13 49.44
N VAL A 70 -29.36 58.33 50.73
CA VAL A 70 -28.37 57.53 51.49
C VAL A 70 -28.85 56.09 51.65
N LEU A 71 -30.12 55.91 52.00
CA LEU A 71 -30.71 54.62 52.32
C LEU A 71 -30.84 53.70 51.09
N SER A 72 -31.19 54.24 49.92
CA SER A 72 -31.30 53.47 48.68
C SER A 72 -29.95 52.99 48.15
N ILE A 73 -28.90 53.82 48.29
CA ILE A 73 -27.54 53.49 47.82
C ILE A 73 -26.85 52.51 48.76
N LEU A 74 -27.01 52.66 50.09
CA LEU A 74 -26.51 51.68 51.07
C LEU A 74 -27.20 50.32 50.93
N GLY A 75 -28.52 50.29 50.72
CA GLY A 75 -29.26 49.05 50.51
C GLY A 75 -28.75 48.25 49.29
N LEU A 76 -28.58 48.93 48.14
CA LEU A 76 -28.06 48.31 46.92
C LEU A 76 -26.59 47.90 47.03
N GLY A 77 -25.75 48.73 47.68
CA GLY A 77 -24.34 48.42 47.93
C GLY A 77 -24.14 47.19 48.81
N VAL A 78 -24.92 47.06 49.89
CA VAL A 78 -24.85 45.92 50.82
C VAL A 78 -25.36 44.63 50.16
N CYS A 79 -26.49 44.68 49.44
CA CYS A 79 -27.01 43.52 48.71
C CYS A 79 -26.05 43.02 47.62
N TYR A 80 -25.38 43.94 46.91
CA TYR A 80 -24.41 43.60 45.88
C TYR A 80 -23.10 43.04 46.47
N THR A 81 -22.65 43.57 47.61
CA THR A 81 -21.47 43.05 48.34
C THR A 81 -21.72 41.63 48.84
N LEU A 82 -22.92 41.35 49.35
CA LEU A 82 -23.34 40.00 49.76
C LEU A 82 -23.44 39.02 48.58
N ALA A 83 -23.99 39.44 47.43
CA ALA A 83 -24.04 38.63 46.21
C ALA A 83 -22.64 38.32 45.64
N SER A 84 -21.73 39.31 45.70
CA SER A 84 -20.34 39.16 45.26
C SER A 84 -19.55 38.22 46.17
N LEU A 85 -19.76 38.31 47.50
CA LEU A 85 -19.18 37.39 48.48
C LEU A 85 -19.70 35.94 48.30
N LEU A 86 -20.98 35.77 47.96
CA LEU A 86 -21.57 34.45 47.66
C LEU A 86 -20.94 33.81 46.40
N MET A 87 -20.69 34.62 45.35
CA MET A 87 -20.00 34.19 44.12
C MET A 87 -18.55 33.77 44.39
N ILE A 88 -17.83 34.52 45.23
CA ILE A 88 -16.45 34.17 45.64
C ILE A 88 -16.44 32.83 46.42
N ARG A 89 -17.48 32.55 47.23
CA ARG A 89 -17.60 31.30 47.98
C ARG A 89 -17.91 30.08 47.10
N LEU A 90 -18.73 30.25 46.06
CA LEU A 90 -19.10 29.19 45.11
C LEU A 90 -17.96 28.82 44.13
N ARG A 91 -17.00 29.73 43.90
CA ARG A 91 -15.77 29.51 43.11
C ARG A 91 -14.86 28.39 43.64
N ARG A 92 -15.00 27.98 44.91
CA ARG A 92 -14.20 26.87 45.48
C ARG A 92 -14.61 25.49 44.97
N SER A 93 -15.69 25.37 44.20
CA SER A 93 -16.09 24.11 43.54
C SER A 93 -15.80 24.16 42.05
N ARG A 94 -15.19 23.10 41.48
CA ARG A 94 -14.93 22.97 40.03
C ARG A 94 -16.26 22.92 39.28
N VAL A 95 -16.71 24.06 38.77
CA VAL A 95 -17.95 24.18 38.02
C VAL A 95 -17.64 24.53 36.55
N THR A 96 -18.27 23.84 35.61
CA THR A 96 -18.10 24.04 34.17
C THR A 96 -18.72 25.37 33.71
N ALA A 97 -18.17 25.98 32.65
CA ALA A 97 -18.57 27.29 32.10
C ALA A 97 -20.08 27.42 31.82
N GLN A 98 -20.76 26.30 31.53
CA GLN A 98 -22.20 26.24 31.25
C GLN A 98 -23.07 26.35 32.53
N ARG A 99 -22.56 25.91 33.69
CA ARG A 99 -23.21 26.11 35.00
C ARG A 99 -22.97 27.52 35.53
N GLU A 100 -21.78 28.10 35.32
CA GLU A 100 -21.50 29.51 35.66
C GLU A 100 -22.43 30.47 34.90
N ARG A 101 -22.71 30.18 33.61
CA ARG A 101 -23.68 30.91 32.79
C ARG A 101 -25.11 30.87 33.36
N ARG A 102 -25.54 29.73 33.90
CA ARG A 102 -26.88 29.58 34.52
C ARG A 102 -26.98 30.32 35.85
N LEU A 103 -25.92 30.30 36.65
CA LEU A 103 -25.86 30.98 37.94
C LEU A 103 -25.89 32.52 37.80
N LEU A 104 -25.19 33.08 36.80
CA LEU A 104 -25.26 34.51 36.49
C LEU A 104 -26.66 34.99 36.07
N LEU A 105 -27.37 34.18 35.26
CA LEU A 105 -28.75 34.49 34.85
C LEU A 105 -29.75 34.32 36.00
N LEU A 106 -29.56 33.34 36.88
CA LEU A 106 -30.39 33.12 38.07
C LEU A 106 -30.19 34.21 39.13
N ALA A 107 -29.00 34.79 39.25
CA ALA A 107 -28.72 35.89 40.18
C ALA A 107 -29.32 37.24 39.75
N ALA A 108 -29.61 37.41 38.45
CA ALA A 108 -30.18 38.65 37.92
C ALA A 108 -31.66 38.87 38.28
N ALA A 109 -32.43 37.79 38.43
CA ALA A 109 -33.87 37.87 38.71
C ALA A 109 -34.20 38.36 40.14
N PRO A 110 -33.52 37.89 41.22
CA PRO A 110 -33.68 38.44 42.56
C PRO A 110 -33.28 39.91 42.67
N ALA A 111 -32.21 40.31 41.96
CA ALA A 111 -31.73 41.69 41.96
C ALA A 111 -32.74 42.65 41.32
N LEU A 112 -33.37 42.23 40.21
CA LEU A 112 -34.45 42.98 39.56
C LEU A 112 -35.70 43.06 40.46
N GLY A 113 -36.05 41.95 41.11
CA GLY A 113 -37.17 41.88 42.06
C GLY A 113 -36.97 42.79 43.28
N LEU A 114 -35.77 42.81 43.85
CA LEU A 114 -35.40 43.69 44.96
C LEU A 114 -35.40 45.17 44.54
N ALA A 115 -34.90 45.50 43.35
CA ALA A 115 -34.94 46.87 42.82
C ALA A 115 -36.39 47.38 42.66
N LEU A 116 -37.29 46.54 42.14
CA LEU A 116 -38.73 46.85 42.02
C LEU A 116 -39.43 46.97 43.39
N LEU A 117 -39.10 46.08 44.34
CA LEU A 117 -39.62 46.13 45.72
C LEU A 117 -39.17 47.41 46.46
N THR A 118 -37.94 47.84 46.23
CA THR A 118 -37.38 49.05 46.85
C THR A 118 -38.12 50.30 46.36
N ASP A 119 -38.46 50.35 45.07
CA ASP A 119 -39.23 51.44 44.45
C ASP A 119 -40.67 51.55 45.00
N GLU A 120 -41.32 50.41 45.29
CA GLU A 120 -42.66 50.40 45.91
C GLU A 120 -42.64 50.65 47.43
N LEU A 121 -41.62 50.20 48.16
CA LEU A 121 -41.46 50.54 49.58
C LEU A 121 -41.18 52.04 49.78
N LEU A 122 -40.41 52.67 48.89
CA LEU A 122 -40.16 54.10 48.90
C LEU A 122 -41.41 54.93 48.58
N ARG A 123 -42.35 54.39 47.77
CA ARG A 123 -43.67 54.98 47.52
C ARG A 123 -44.60 54.89 48.72
N LEU A 124 -44.67 53.74 49.38
CA LEU A 124 -45.48 53.55 50.58
C LEU A 124 -45.05 54.47 51.73
N ALA A 125 -43.77 54.82 51.79
CA ALA A 125 -43.21 55.68 52.84
C ALA A 125 -43.41 57.20 52.61
N SER A 126 -43.89 57.67 51.43
CA SER A 126 -44.13 59.11 51.20
C SER A 126 -45.03 59.40 49.98
N PRO A 127 -46.15 60.14 50.11
CA PRO A 127 -47.01 60.49 48.98
C PRO A 127 -46.50 61.77 48.29
N GLY A 128 -45.73 61.62 47.22
CA GLY A 128 -45.33 62.70 46.32
C GLY A 128 -44.87 62.19 44.94
N PRO A 129 -44.96 63.00 43.86
CA PRO A 129 -44.66 62.54 42.50
C PRO A 129 -43.15 62.36 42.29
N MET A 130 -42.67 61.12 42.32
CA MET A 130 -41.30 60.76 41.91
C MET A 130 -41.23 60.42 40.41
N ALA A 131 -40.20 60.91 39.73
CA ALA A 131 -39.88 60.51 38.36
C ALA A 131 -39.39 59.05 38.35
N ARG A 132 -40.14 58.16 37.67
CA ARG A 132 -39.77 56.74 37.50
C ARG A 132 -38.65 56.59 36.46
N LEU A 133 -37.42 56.91 36.86
CA LEU A 133 -36.21 56.60 36.08
C LEU A 133 -35.64 55.20 36.39
N ALA A 134 -36.20 54.49 37.38
CA ALA A 134 -35.69 53.21 37.88
C ALA A 134 -35.81 52.02 36.90
N GLY A 135 -36.67 52.10 35.87
CA GLY A 135 -36.88 50.98 34.93
C GLY A 135 -35.85 50.89 33.79
N LEU A 136 -35.27 52.02 33.37
CA LEU A 136 -34.40 52.08 32.18
C LEU A 136 -32.91 51.94 32.51
N VAL A 137 -32.49 52.33 33.71
CA VAL A 137 -31.07 52.33 34.09
C VAL A 137 -30.50 50.93 34.40
N PRO A 138 -31.26 49.97 34.98
CA PRO A 138 -30.78 48.59 35.14
C PRO A 138 -30.54 47.84 33.82
N MET A 139 -31.09 48.35 32.70
CA MET A 139 -30.91 47.79 31.36
C MET A 139 -29.54 48.12 30.75
N LEU A 140 -28.87 49.19 31.20
CA LEU A 140 -27.54 49.58 30.70
C LEU A 140 -26.44 48.57 31.04
N PRO A 141 -26.31 48.08 32.30
CA PRO A 141 -25.42 46.97 32.62
C PRO A 141 -25.70 45.71 31.80
N TYR A 142 -26.98 45.42 31.53
CA TYR A 142 -27.40 44.26 30.75
C TYR A 142 -27.02 44.38 29.25
N LEU A 143 -27.19 45.57 28.66
CA LEU A 143 -26.75 45.90 27.30
C LEU A 143 -25.21 45.86 27.16
N LEU A 144 -24.47 46.30 28.18
CA LEU A 144 -23.00 46.24 28.22
C LEU A 144 -22.49 44.80 28.32
N VAL A 145 -23.12 43.95 29.14
CA VAL A 145 -22.81 42.51 29.21
C VAL A 145 -23.10 41.83 27.87
N LEU A 146 -24.23 42.13 27.22
CA LEU A 146 -24.58 41.60 25.90
C LEU A 146 -23.62 42.07 24.79
N ALA A 147 -23.19 43.33 24.81
CA ALA A 147 -22.21 43.87 23.87
C ALA A 147 -20.82 43.23 24.06
N ALA A 148 -20.40 42.96 25.30
CA ALA A 148 -19.15 42.28 25.61
C ALA A 148 -19.14 40.80 25.19
N VAL A 149 -20.28 40.09 25.35
CA VAL A 149 -20.46 38.70 24.88
C VAL A 149 -20.39 38.62 23.35
N ARG A 150 -20.93 39.61 22.63
CA ARG A 150 -20.86 39.69 21.15
C ARG A 150 -19.46 40.04 20.64
N ARG A 151 -18.75 40.99 21.25
CA ARG A 151 -17.44 41.48 20.77
C ARG A 151 -16.29 40.48 20.96
N ASN A 152 -16.37 39.62 21.99
CA ASN A 152 -15.34 38.61 22.30
C ASN A 152 -15.62 37.23 21.69
N GLY A 153 -16.51 37.12 20.68
CA GLY A 153 -16.65 35.91 19.87
C GLY A 153 -17.34 34.70 20.52
N MET A 154 -17.89 34.81 21.73
CA MET A 154 -18.55 33.68 22.43
C MET A 154 -19.93 33.27 21.88
N LEU A 155 -20.35 33.83 20.74
CA LEU A 155 -21.49 33.38 19.94
C LEU A 155 -21.08 32.84 18.56
N ARG A 156 -19.78 32.87 18.21
CA ARG A 156 -19.28 32.25 16.97
C ARG A 156 -19.01 30.78 17.25
N GLN A 157 -20.06 29.97 17.14
CA GLN A 157 -19.86 28.71 16.41
C GLN A 157 -19.68 29.11 14.95
N THR A 158 -18.70 28.51 14.28
CA THR A 158 -18.57 28.54 12.82
C THR A 158 -19.96 28.23 12.25
N GLU A 159 -20.62 29.22 11.66
CA GLU A 159 -21.89 29.00 10.97
C GLU A 159 -21.61 28.04 9.82
N PRO A 160 -22.23 26.85 9.76
CA PRO A 160 -22.30 26.12 8.51
C PRO A 160 -23.09 26.97 7.52
N GLU A 161 -22.65 26.99 6.27
CA GLU A 161 -23.30 27.73 5.21
C GLU A 161 -24.78 27.33 5.08
N ASP A 162 -25.63 28.34 4.96
CA ASP A 162 -26.95 28.28 4.32
C ASP A 162 -28.04 27.30 4.80
N GLU A 163 -28.05 26.81 6.05
CA GLU A 163 -29.25 26.13 6.57
C GLU A 163 -30.28 27.06 7.23
N GLU A 164 -31.52 27.06 6.73
CA GLU A 164 -32.63 27.78 7.37
C GLU A 164 -32.91 27.26 8.80
N ILE A 165 -32.99 28.18 9.76
CA ILE A 165 -33.28 27.88 11.18
C ILE A 165 -34.59 27.09 11.35
N LEU A 166 -35.58 27.36 10.50
CA LEU A 166 -36.85 26.64 10.41
C LEU A 166 -36.97 25.97 9.05
N SER A 167 -37.44 24.72 9.02
CA SER A 167 -37.91 24.08 7.79
C SER A 167 -39.12 24.83 7.23
N GLY A 168 -39.43 24.67 5.93
CA GLY A 168 -40.60 25.31 5.31
C GLY A 168 -41.92 25.08 6.09
N ALA A 169 -42.09 23.89 6.67
CA ALA A 169 -43.23 23.56 7.55
C ALA A 169 -43.19 24.31 8.90
N GLY A 170 -42.00 24.45 9.50
CA GLY A 170 -41.80 25.22 10.74
C GLY A 170 -42.08 26.72 10.54
N THR A 171 -41.63 27.28 9.42
CA THR A 171 -41.88 28.68 9.04
C THR A 171 -43.38 28.93 8.85
N LEU A 172 -44.10 28.04 8.15
CA LEU A 172 -45.55 28.14 8.00
C LEU A 172 -46.29 28.03 9.34
N GLY A 173 -45.87 27.10 10.20
CA GLY A 173 -46.42 26.95 11.55
C GLY A 173 -46.27 28.20 12.41
N LEU A 174 -45.17 28.94 12.26
CA LEU A 174 -44.93 30.20 12.93
C LEU A 174 -45.87 31.31 12.43
N TYR A 175 -45.94 31.53 11.10
CA TYR A 175 -46.85 32.53 10.51
C TYR A 175 -48.31 32.31 10.95
N ASN A 176 -48.75 31.06 11.02
CA ASN A 176 -50.10 30.72 11.47
C ASN A 176 -50.36 31.10 12.93
N ARG A 177 -49.42 30.86 13.85
CA ARG A 177 -49.58 31.21 15.27
C ARG A 177 -49.62 32.72 15.48
N LEU A 178 -48.86 33.48 14.69
CA LEU A 178 -48.81 34.93 14.79
C LEU A 178 -50.05 35.60 14.20
N ALA A 179 -50.53 35.08 13.07
CA ALA A 179 -51.81 35.47 12.53
C ALA A 179 -52.92 35.27 13.57
N LEU A 180 -52.92 34.13 14.26
CA LEU A 180 -53.87 33.84 15.34
C LEU A 180 -53.73 34.83 16.51
N LEU A 181 -52.51 35.15 16.94
CA LEU A 181 -52.25 36.12 18.02
C LEU A 181 -52.73 37.53 17.65
N ALA A 182 -52.47 37.99 16.43
CA ALA A 182 -52.91 39.30 15.95
C ALA A 182 -54.44 39.39 15.86
N VAL A 183 -55.08 38.33 15.36
CA VAL A 183 -56.56 38.23 15.33
C VAL A 183 -57.13 38.23 16.75
N ALA A 184 -56.58 37.41 17.65
CA ALA A 184 -57.02 37.34 19.04
C ALA A 184 -56.85 38.70 19.74
N ALA A 185 -55.75 39.41 19.50
CA ALA A 185 -55.52 40.74 20.03
C ALA A 185 -56.55 41.76 19.50
N GLY A 186 -56.89 41.72 18.21
CA GLY A 186 -57.92 42.58 17.61
C GLY A 186 -59.31 42.35 18.22
N ILE A 187 -59.69 41.08 18.40
CA ILE A 187 -60.96 40.69 19.06
C ILE A 187 -60.97 41.14 20.52
N LEU A 188 -59.93 40.81 21.28
CA LEU A 188 -59.83 41.16 22.69
C LEU A 188 -59.88 42.69 22.87
N HIS A 189 -59.18 43.45 22.04
CA HIS A 189 -59.23 44.91 22.07
C HIS A 189 -60.63 45.48 21.77
N ALA A 190 -61.42 44.84 20.90
CA ALA A 190 -62.78 45.29 20.61
C ALA A 190 -63.76 44.97 21.75
N VAL A 191 -63.54 43.84 22.43
CA VAL A 191 -64.48 43.24 23.39
C VAL A 191 -64.24 43.74 24.81
N VAL A 192 -62.99 43.90 25.24
CA VAL A 192 -62.64 44.29 26.63
C VAL A 192 -63.28 45.61 27.07
N PRO A 193 -63.34 46.68 26.25
CA PRO A 193 -63.99 47.93 26.64
C PRO A 193 -65.48 47.77 27.00
N TYR A 194 -66.20 46.86 26.35
CA TYR A 194 -67.62 46.56 26.67
C TYR A 194 -67.79 46.00 28.08
N PHE A 195 -66.84 45.20 28.56
CA PHE A 195 -66.91 44.56 29.87
C PHE A 195 -66.35 45.41 31.00
N VAL A 196 -65.42 46.34 30.69
CA VAL A 196 -64.68 47.10 31.71
C VAL A 196 -65.25 48.49 31.93
N SER A 197 -65.79 49.17 30.91
CA SER A 197 -66.07 50.62 30.97
C SER A 197 -67.51 51.04 30.68
N GLY A 198 -68.39 50.14 30.20
CA GLY A 198 -69.69 50.55 29.66
C GLY A 198 -69.55 51.52 28.48
N PRO A 199 -70.62 52.23 28.08
CA PRO A 199 -71.23 52.12 26.76
C PRO A 199 -70.22 52.12 25.58
N GLY A 200 -70.05 50.96 24.92
CA GLY A 200 -69.48 50.80 23.57
C GLY A 200 -68.04 51.29 23.32
N PRO A 201 -67.21 50.55 22.56
CA PRO A 201 -65.90 51.03 22.15
C PRO A 201 -66.06 52.26 21.23
N ALA A 202 -65.29 53.31 21.50
CA ALA A 202 -65.24 54.48 20.65
C ALA A 202 -64.92 54.08 19.19
N PRO A 203 -65.41 54.81 18.17
CA PRO A 203 -65.13 54.51 16.75
C PRO A 203 -63.63 54.36 16.43
N ALA A 204 -62.75 55.04 17.18
CA ALA A 204 -61.30 54.90 17.07
C ALA A 204 -60.80 53.51 17.51
N ALA A 205 -61.35 52.93 18.59
CA ALA A 205 -61.00 51.61 19.07
C ALA A 205 -61.44 50.50 18.10
N LEU A 206 -62.60 50.65 17.46
CA LEU A 206 -63.08 49.73 16.41
C LEU A 206 -62.19 49.75 15.16
N ARG A 207 -61.74 50.94 14.71
CA ARG A 207 -60.78 51.06 13.59
C ARG A 207 -59.46 50.36 13.92
N PHE A 208 -58.99 50.48 15.15
CA PHE A 208 -57.77 49.83 15.60
C PHE A 208 -57.90 48.30 15.66
N SER A 209 -59.01 47.80 16.20
CA SER A 209 -59.31 46.37 16.19
C SER A 209 -59.39 45.81 14.76
N ALA A 210 -60.00 46.55 13.83
CA ALA A 210 -60.03 46.18 12.41
C ALA A 210 -58.62 46.13 11.79
N LEU A 211 -57.73 47.06 12.15
CA LEU A 211 -56.33 47.05 11.71
C LEU A 211 -55.59 45.79 12.19
N LEU A 212 -55.77 45.39 13.46
CA LEU A 212 -55.14 44.17 14.01
C LEU A 212 -55.68 42.88 13.37
N LEU A 213 -56.98 42.82 13.10
CA LEU A 213 -57.61 41.72 12.38
C LEU A 213 -57.05 41.60 10.95
N LEU A 214 -57.00 42.73 10.23
CA LEU A 214 -56.43 42.79 8.88
C LEU A 214 -54.95 42.37 8.88
N LEU A 215 -54.17 42.84 9.87
CA LEU A 215 -52.78 42.46 10.05
C LEU A 215 -52.65 40.94 10.22
N GLY A 216 -53.48 40.30 11.04
CA GLY A 216 -53.48 38.86 11.21
C GLY A 216 -53.77 38.07 9.92
N VAL A 217 -54.73 38.54 9.11
CA VAL A 217 -55.02 37.95 7.79
C VAL A 217 -53.83 38.08 6.84
N LEU A 218 -53.20 39.26 6.78
CA LEU A 218 -52.05 39.51 5.90
C LEU A 218 -50.83 38.69 6.31
N ILE A 219 -50.57 38.52 7.61
CA ILE A 219 -49.50 37.64 8.12
C ILE A 219 -49.74 36.19 7.67
N ARG A 220 -50.97 35.69 7.78
CA ARG A 220 -51.33 34.32 7.36
C ARG A 220 -51.14 34.13 5.86
N LEU A 221 -51.56 35.11 5.06
CA LEU A 221 -51.42 35.10 3.61
C LEU A 221 -49.94 35.02 3.21
N ILE A 222 -49.07 35.86 3.79
CA ILE A 222 -47.62 35.83 3.55
C ILE A 222 -47.03 34.45 3.87
N GLY A 223 -47.48 33.81 4.96
CA GLY A 223 -47.04 32.47 5.33
C GLY A 223 -47.36 31.40 4.29
N GLN A 224 -48.55 31.46 3.70
CA GLN A 224 -49.08 30.46 2.76
C GLN A 224 -48.56 30.60 1.32
N LEU A 225 -48.11 31.79 0.92
CA LEU A 225 -47.57 32.02 -0.42
C LEU A 225 -46.33 31.14 -0.67
N ARG A 226 -46.21 30.54 -1.86
CA ARG A 226 -45.06 29.71 -2.27
C ARG A 226 -43.89 30.55 -2.82
N PHE A 227 -43.56 31.65 -2.15
CA PHE A 227 -42.41 32.48 -2.52
C PHE A 227 -41.13 32.07 -1.80
N ASN A 228 -39.97 32.41 -2.38
CA ASN A 228 -38.68 32.22 -1.74
C ASN A 228 -38.56 33.05 -0.45
N SER A 229 -37.63 32.68 0.43
CA SER A 229 -37.49 33.26 1.77
C SER A 229 -37.13 34.75 1.75
N ALA A 230 -36.47 35.22 0.69
CA ALA A 230 -36.17 36.63 0.48
C ALA A 230 -37.42 37.46 0.15
N ALA A 231 -38.29 36.98 -0.75
CA ALA A 231 -39.54 37.65 -1.08
C ALA A 231 -40.48 37.71 0.13
N LYS A 232 -40.62 36.61 0.89
CA LYS A 232 -41.39 36.62 2.15
C LYS A 232 -40.85 37.62 3.17
N LEU A 233 -39.54 37.79 3.24
CA LEU A 233 -38.89 38.78 4.10
C LEU A 233 -39.25 40.21 3.67
N TYR A 234 -39.17 40.54 2.38
CA TYR A 234 -39.53 41.88 1.88
C TYR A 234 -41.02 42.17 2.06
N MET A 235 -41.90 41.20 1.82
CA MET A 235 -43.34 41.34 2.08
C MET A 235 -43.62 41.56 3.58
N SER A 236 -42.94 40.82 4.45
CA SER A 236 -43.03 41.01 5.90
C SER A 236 -42.53 42.39 6.32
N LEU A 237 -41.45 42.88 5.72
CA LEU A 237 -40.91 44.22 5.99
C LEU A 237 -41.87 45.32 5.55
N ALA A 238 -42.43 45.21 4.34
CA ALA A 238 -43.45 46.13 3.82
C ALA A 238 -44.72 46.15 4.68
N LEU A 239 -45.07 45.03 5.32
CA LEU A 239 -46.20 44.94 6.23
C LEU A 239 -45.91 45.51 7.62
N PHE A 240 -44.81 45.09 8.27
CA PHE A 240 -44.59 45.38 9.68
C PHE A 240 -44.00 46.76 9.97
N VAL A 241 -43.18 47.30 9.06
CA VAL A 241 -42.54 48.61 9.25
C VAL A 241 -43.58 49.74 9.37
N PRO A 242 -44.56 49.90 8.47
CA PRO A 242 -45.56 50.97 8.56
C PRO A 242 -46.54 50.81 9.73
N VAL A 243 -46.76 49.58 10.19
CA VAL A 243 -47.68 49.28 11.29
C VAL A 243 -47.16 49.85 12.61
N ILE A 244 -45.84 49.88 12.83
CA ILE A 244 -45.25 50.46 14.05
C ILE A 244 -45.63 51.94 14.22
N PRO A 245 -45.35 52.85 13.26
CA PRO A 245 -45.80 54.24 13.33
C PRO A 245 -47.33 54.37 13.41
N ALA A 246 -48.08 53.61 12.60
CA ALA A 246 -49.53 53.70 12.57
C ALA A 246 -50.17 53.38 13.93
N VAL A 247 -49.74 52.30 14.58
CA VAL A 247 -50.19 51.92 15.92
C VAL A 247 -49.75 52.96 16.94
N THR A 248 -48.47 53.36 16.91
CA THR A 248 -47.89 54.23 17.93
C THR A 248 -48.50 55.63 17.93
N LEU A 249 -48.77 56.20 16.74
CA LEU A 249 -49.40 57.52 16.60
C LEU A 249 -50.89 57.49 16.97
N ASN A 250 -51.60 56.39 16.70
CA ASN A 250 -53.03 56.28 17.01
C ASN A 250 -53.32 56.31 18.52
N PHE A 251 -52.41 55.77 19.34
CA PHE A 251 -52.54 55.78 20.80
C PHE A 251 -51.92 56.98 21.52
N GLN A 252 -51.39 57.95 20.77
CA GLN A 252 -50.78 59.15 21.34
C GLN A 252 -51.77 59.97 22.19
N ARG A 253 -53.06 59.99 21.80
CA ARG A 253 -54.11 60.75 22.50
C ARG A 253 -54.60 60.11 23.79
N GLU A 254 -54.56 58.78 23.87
CA GLU A 254 -54.93 58.03 25.06
C GLU A 254 -53.77 57.91 26.05
N ALA A 255 -52.58 58.37 25.65
CA ALA A 255 -51.32 58.26 26.37
C ALA A 255 -51.10 56.85 26.96
N ALA A 256 -51.60 55.85 26.25
CA ALA A 256 -51.65 54.48 26.71
C ALA A 256 -50.21 54.00 26.95
N LEU A 257 -49.87 53.79 28.21
CA LEU A 257 -48.56 53.30 28.67
C LEU A 257 -48.22 51.89 28.14
N ASN A 258 -48.97 51.34 27.19
CA ASN A 258 -48.84 49.99 26.64
C ASN A 258 -48.33 49.97 25.19
N VAL A 259 -48.26 51.13 24.55
CA VAL A 259 -47.88 51.29 23.13
C VAL A 259 -46.45 50.79 22.86
N TRP A 260 -45.54 50.96 23.81
CA TRP A 260 -44.15 50.50 23.69
C TRP A 260 -44.02 48.97 23.56
N ALA A 261 -45.01 48.21 24.02
CA ALA A 261 -44.93 46.76 24.05
C ALA A 261 -45.30 46.11 22.69
N PHE A 262 -45.97 46.84 21.81
CA PHE A 262 -46.31 46.38 20.46
C PHE A 262 -45.08 46.26 19.54
N PRO A 263 -44.19 47.28 19.42
CA PRO A 263 -42.93 47.14 18.70
C PRO A 263 -42.05 46.01 19.24
N LEU A 264 -42.06 45.79 20.57
CA LEU A 264 -41.29 44.70 21.19
C LEU A 264 -41.76 43.32 20.71
N ALA A 265 -43.07 43.09 20.60
CA ALA A 265 -43.61 41.85 20.08
C ALA A 265 -43.20 41.59 18.61
N LEU A 266 -43.23 42.64 17.78
CA LEU A 266 -42.77 42.57 16.38
C LEU A 266 -41.25 42.34 16.27
N MET A 267 -40.45 42.91 17.19
CA MET A 267 -39.00 42.63 17.25
C MET A 267 -38.70 41.19 17.68
N LEU A 268 -39.42 40.66 18.67
CA LEU A 268 -39.27 39.25 19.07
C LEU A 268 -39.63 38.29 17.93
N PHE A 269 -40.60 38.65 17.10
CA PHE A 269 -40.89 37.94 15.86
C PHE A 269 -39.75 38.00 14.85
N ALA A 270 -39.12 39.15 14.67
CA ALA A 270 -38.02 39.32 13.73
C ALA A 270 -36.78 38.47 14.09
N LEU A 271 -36.63 38.04 15.35
CA LEU A 271 -35.57 37.12 15.77
C LEU A 271 -35.65 35.74 15.11
N VAL A 272 -36.80 35.39 14.54
CA VAL A 272 -37.00 34.09 13.87
C VAL A 272 -36.48 34.09 12.44
N PHE A 273 -36.30 35.26 11.84
CA PHE A 273 -35.80 35.39 10.47
C PHE A 273 -34.28 35.43 10.47
N ARG A 274 -33.68 34.68 9.53
CA ARG A 274 -32.23 34.62 9.33
C ARG A 274 -31.60 35.99 9.06
N ARG A 275 -32.33 36.90 8.39
CA ARG A 275 -31.80 38.21 7.99
C ARG A 275 -32.05 39.26 9.05
N ARG A 276 -30.95 39.79 9.59
CA ARG A 276 -30.94 40.93 10.54
C ARG A 276 -31.68 42.16 10.02
N LEU A 277 -31.88 42.27 8.70
CA LEU A 277 -32.58 43.38 8.06
C LEU A 277 -33.96 43.64 8.66
N LEU A 278 -34.78 42.61 8.89
CA LEU A 278 -36.13 42.79 9.45
C LEU A 278 -36.06 43.27 10.91
N LEU A 279 -35.18 42.67 11.71
CA LEU A 279 -34.98 43.09 13.10
C LEU A 279 -34.46 44.53 13.18
N VAL A 280 -33.46 44.88 12.37
CA VAL A 280 -32.87 46.23 12.32
C VAL A 280 -33.90 47.24 11.84
N ALA A 281 -34.64 46.95 10.76
CA ALA A 281 -35.67 47.85 10.23
C ALA A 281 -36.78 48.11 11.24
N LEU A 282 -37.30 47.08 11.92
CA LEU A 282 -38.33 47.25 12.94
C LEU A 282 -37.81 47.98 14.18
N THR A 283 -36.57 47.68 14.60
CA THR A 283 -35.92 48.38 15.72
C THR A 283 -35.72 49.85 15.41
N LEU A 284 -35.15 50.17 14.24
CA LEU A 284 -34.91 51.55 13.81
C LEU A 284 -36.23 52.32 13.68
N THR A 285 -37.24 51.71 13.05
CA THR A 285 -38.56 52.33 12.90
C THR A 285 -39.21 52.61 14.25
N ALA A 286 -39.14 51.65 15.18
CA ALA A 286 -39.66 51.85 16.53
C ALA A 286 -38.95 52.98 17.27
N VAL A 287 -37.61 53.01 17.24
CA VAL A 287 -36.82 54.06 17.88
C VAL A 287 -37.14 55.43 17.27
N LEU A 288 -37.12 55.56 15.94
CA LEU A 288 -37.43 56.81 15.26
C LEU A 288 -38.84 57.32 15.56
N THR A 289 -39.83 56.41 15.57
CA THR A 289 -41.22 56.75 15.89
C THR A 289 -41.35 57.25 17.34
N GLN A 290 -40.72 56.57 18.29
CA GLN A 290 -40.75 56.96 19.70
C GLN A 290 -40.01 58.28 19.95
N SER A 291 -38.85 58.49 19.30
CA SER A 291 -38.12 59.75 19.37
C SER A 291 -38.91 60.92 18.78
N ALA A 292 -39.61 60.71 17.65
CA ALA A 292 -40.48 61.72 17.05
C ALA A 292 -41.65 62.08 17.97
N LEU A 293 -42.30 61.09 18.60
CA LEU A 293 -43.36 61.32 19.58
C LEU A 293 -42.87 62.08 20.80
N TRP A 294 -41.68 61.76 21.31
CA TRP A 294 -41.07 62.44 22.44
C TRP A 294 -40.80 63.92 22.14
N LEU A 295 -40.37 64.24 20.92
CA LEU A 295 -40.14 65.62 20.48
C LEU A 295 -41.46 66.39 20.25
N TRP A 296 -42.51 65.73 19.76
CA TRP A 296 -43.75 66.40 19.36
C TRP A 296 -44.80 66.52 20.47
N VAL A 297 -44.83 65.60 21.44
CA VAL A 297 -45.80 65.63 22.56
C VAL A 297 -45.10 65.36 23.89
N PRO A 298 -44.49 66.41 24.51
CA PRO A 298 -43.66 66.25 25.71
C PRO A 298 -44.45 66.25 27.03
N ARG A 299 -45.74 66.60 27.05
CA ARG A 299 -46.55 66.68 28.28
C ARG A 299 -47.98 66.19 28.07
N THR A 300 -48.23 64.93 28.45
CA THR A 300 -49.58 64.37 28.60
C THR A 300 -49.68 63.72 29.98
N ALA A 301 -50.64 64.17 30.80
CA ALA A 301 -50.99 63.48 32.04
C ALA A 301 -51.80 62.22 31.69
N VAL A 302 -51.45 61.08 32.28
CA VAL A 302 -52.06 59.77 31.97
C VAL A 302 -52.73 59.23 33.22
N GLU A 303 -54.04 59.00 33.17
CA GLU A 303 -54.74 58.19 34.16
C GLU A 303 -54.69 56.72 33.71
N VAL A 304 -54.21 55.83 34.59
CA VAL A 304 -54.05 54.40 34.27
C VAL A 304 -55.18 53.62 34.91
N GLY A 305 -56.01 52.98 34.08
CA GLY A 305 -57.16 52.18 34.52
C GLY A 305 -56.84 50.68 34.65
N ALA A 306 -57.78 49.91 35.21
CA ALA A 306 -57.66 48.45 35.32
C ALA A 306 -57.54 47.75 33.94
N GLY A 307 -58.18 48.30 32.90
CA GLY A 307 -58.07 47.81 31.52
C GLY A 307 -56.65 47.90 30.96
N ASP A 308 -55.88 48.92 31.35
CA ASP A 308 -54.48 49.07 30.91
C ASP A 308 -53.58 47.99 31.50
N TYR A 309 -53.82 47.61 32.77
CA TYR A 309 -53.08 46.53 33.41
C TYR A 309 -53.38 45.17 32.76
N LEU A 310 -54.66 44.91 32.43
CA LEU A 310 -55.05 43.67 31.75
C LEU A 310 -54.42 43.57 30.36
N ALA A 311 -54.38 44.67 29.61
CA ALA A 311 -53.70 44.73 28.31
C ALA A 311 -52.19 44.45 28.43
N ARG A 312 -51.51 44.96 29.47
CA ARG A 312 -50.08 44.64 29.72
C ARG A 312 -49.85 43.15 29.95
N ILE A 313 -50.67 42.52 30.78
CA ILE A 313 -50.57 41.09 31.09
C ILE A 313 -50.70 40.28 29.78
N GLY A 314 -51.66 40.63 28.93
CA GLY A 314 -51.83 40.02 27.62
C GLY A 314 -50.60 40.16 26.71
N ILE A 315 -49.99 41.35 26.65
CA ILE A 315 -48.80 41.56 25.81
C ILE A 315 -47.58 40.80 26.36
N PHE A 316 -47.37 40.77 27.68
CA PHE A 316 -46.29 39.99 28.27
C PHE A 316 -46.47 38.48 28.04
N ALA A 317 -47.69 37.96 28.16
CA ALA A 317 -47.99 36.56 27.85
C ALA A 317 -47.68 36.24 26.38
N MET A 318 -48.04 37.13 25.45
CA MET A 318 -47.73 36.99 24.02
C MET A 318 -46.21 36.98 23.77
N CYS A 319 -45.47 37.94 24.35
CA CYS A 319 -44.01 38.00 24.24
C CYS A 319 -43.34 36.73 24.80
N PHE A 320 -43.85 36.17 25.90
CA PHE A 320 -43.35 34.93 26.48
C PHE A 320 -43.56 33.72 25.55
N VAL A 321 -44.74 33.57 24.95
CA VAL A 321 -45.04 32.47 24.02
C VAL A 321 -44.13 32.51 22.80
N ILE A 322 -43.88 33.70 22.24
CA ILE A 322 -42.96 33.89 21.12
C ILE A 322 -41.54 33.50 21.55
N ALA A 323 -41.04 34.08 22.65
CA ALA A 323 -39.70 33.80 23.15
C ALA A 323 -39.47 32.31 23.46
N TYR A 324 -40.44 31.64 24.08
CA TYR A 324 -40.40 30.21 24.40
C TYR A 324 -40.26 29.35 23.13
N TYR A 325 -41.05 29.65 22.09
CA TYR A 325 -40.98 28.91 20.82
C TYR A 325 -39.61 29.05 20.14
N VAL A 326 -39.09 30.28 20.05
CA VAL A 326 -37.76 30.55 19.47
C VAL A 326 -36.67 29.79 20.23
N HIS A 327 -36.73 29.83 21.57
CA HIS A 327 -35.77 29.11 22.40
C HIS A 327 -35.81 27.60 22.17
N ARG A 328 -37.01 26.99 22.11
CA ARG A 328 -37.17 25.55 21.89
C ARG A 328 -36.57 25.11 20.54
N THR A 329 -36.85 25.85 19.47
CA THR A 329 -36.33 25.54 18.13
C THR A 329 -34.81 25.68 18.08
N TYR A 330 -34.26 26.74 18.67
CA TYR A 330 -32.81 26.94 18.74
C TYR A 330 -32.11 25.79 19.47
N VAL A 331 -32.63 25.36 20.63
CA VAL A 331 -32.07 24.25 21.41
C VAL A 331 -32.17 22.92 20.65
N TYR A 332 -33.26 22.68 19.91
CA TYR A 332 -33.41 21.48 19.08
C TYR A 332 -32.34 21.41 17.99
N ARG A 333 -32.13 22.51 17.23
CA ARG A 333 -31.11 22.59 16.18
C ARG A 333 -29.69 22.44 16.73
N LEU A 334 -29.40 23.05 17.88
CA LEU A 334 -28.09 22.93 18.52
C LEU A 334 -27.72 21.46 18.79
N ARG A 335 -28.68 20.67 19.29
CA ARG A 335 -28.47 19.22 19.54
C ARG A 335 -28.32 18.41 18.25
N HIS A 336 -29.04 18.78 17.18
CA HIS A 336 -28.93 18.09 15.90
C HIS A 336 -27.55 18.31 15.25
N ASN A 337 -27.07 19.57 15.24
CA ASN A 337 -25.76 19.91 14.68
C ASN A 337 -24.62 19.29 15.49
N GLU A 338 -24.76 19.20 16.82
CA GLU A 338 -23.79 18.52 17.68
C GLU A 338 -23.63 17.03 17.31
N ARG A 339 -24.74 16.33 17.02
CA ARG A 339 -24.71 14.93 16.58
C ARG A 339 -24.04 14.76 15.22
N GLN A 340 -24.35 15.61 14.23
CA GLN A 340 -23.71 15.56 12.92
C GLN A 340 -22.20 15.80 13.00
N LEU A 341 -21.77 16.76 13.83
CA LEU A 341 -20.35 17.04 14.04
C LEU A 341 -19.61 15.86 14.69
N GLN A 342 -20.26 15.15 15.63
CA GLN A 342 -19.69 13.95 16.25
C GLN A 342 -19.50 12.82 15.23
N LEU A 343 -20.49 12.57 14.37
CA LEU A 343 -20.38 11.57 13.30
C LEU A 343 -19.26 11.91 12.31
N GLN A 344 -19.15 13.16 11.87
CA GLN A 344 -18.07 13.60 10.96
C GLN A 344 -16.67 13.41 11.58
N LYS A 345 -16.51 13.70 12.88
CA LYS A 345 -15.23 13.47 13.58
C LYS A 345 -14.88 11.99 13.62
N LEU A 346 -15.84 11.13 13.97
CA LEU A 346 -15.65 9.69 14.01
C LEU A 346 -15.22 9.15 12.63
N MET A 347 -15.86 9.60 11.54
CA MET A 347 -15.47 9.23 10.18
C MET A 347 -14.04 9.67 9.84
N THR A 348 -13.66 10.89 10.25
CA THR A 348 -12.34 11.45 9.96
C THR A 348 -11.24 10.68 10.71
N GLU A 349 -11.47 10.37 11.98
CA GLU A 349 -10.55 9.57 12.81
C GLU A 349 -10.36 8.17 12.22
N ILE A 350 -11.45 7.48 11.89
CA ILE A 350 -11.38 6.14 11.32
C ILE A 350 -10.69 6.14 9.95
N SER A 351 -11.05 7.09 9.07
CA SER A 351 -10.44 7.20 7.75
C SER A 351 -8.94 7.50 7.85
N SER A 352 -8.53 8.33 8.80
CA SER A 352 -7.13 8.61 9.08
C SER A 352 -6.38 7.38 9.60
N ASP A 353 -7.00 6.58 10.47
CA ASP A 353 -6.39 5.34 11.00
C ASP A 353 -6.12 4.33 9.89
N PHE A 354 -7.05 4.15 8.94
CA PHE A 354 -6.83 3.29 7.77
C PHE A 354 -5.82 3.88 6.77
N ALA A 355 -5.81 5.20 6.57
CA ALA A 355 -4.85 5.86 5.70
C ALA A 355 -3.41 5.79 6.25
N ALA A 356 -3.25 5.89 7.58
CA ALA A 356 -1.95 5.79 8.25
C ALA A 356 -1.46 4.35 8.43
N ALA A 357 -2.31 3.35 8.23
CA ALA A 357 -1.93 1.94 8.35
C ALA A 357 -0.95 1.52 7.25
N GLY A 358 0.31 1.27 7.64
CA GLY A 358 1.34 0.63 6.79
C GLY A 358 1.14 -0.89 6.65
N ARG A 359 2.12 -1.58 6.04
CA ARG A 359 2.12 -3.06 5.96
C ARG A 359 2.01 -3.66 7.36
N GLY A 360 0.96 -4.45 7.62
CA GLY A 360 0.66 -5.06 8.92
C GLY A 360 -0.13 -4.18 9.93
N GLY A 361 -0.41 -2.91 9.61
CA GLY A 361 -1.18 -2.01 10.50
C GLY A 361 -2.71 -2.09 10.33
N ILE A 362 -3.18 -2.73 9.24
CA ILE A 362 -4.60 -2.77 8.84
C ILE A 362 -5.46 -3.48 9.90
N GLU A 363 -4.96 -4.56 10.49
CA GLU A 363 -5.68 -5.31 11.54
C GLU A 363 -5.94 -4.45 12.78
N GLN A 364 -4.96 -3.64 13.19
CA GLN A 364 -5.11 -2.75 14.34
C GLN A 364 -6.10 -1.62 14.05
N ALA A 365 -6.07 -1.06 12.84
CA ALA A 365 -7.03 -0.04 12.40
C ALA A 365 -8.45 -0.61 12.32
N ALA A 366 -8.60 -1.85 11.83
CA ALA A 366 -9.86 -2.58 11.80
C ALA A 366 -10.40 -2.77 13.22
N HIS A 367 -9.62 -3.31 14.16
CA HIS A 367 -10.08 -3.50 15.54
C HIS A 367 -10.49 -2.20 16.24
N ARG A 368 -9.69 -1.13 16.11
CA ARG A 368 -10.05 0.19 16.67
C ARG A 368 -11.35 0.72 16.07
N THR A 369 -11.53 0.53 14.77
CA THR A 369 -12.76 0.93 14.08
C THR A 369 -13.96 0.16 14.60
N LEU A 370 -13.88 -1.17 14.69
CA LEU A 370 -14.97 -2.00 15.20
C LEU A 370 -15.34 -1.61 16.64
N GLU A 371 -14.35 -1.32 17.48
CA GLU A 371 -14.57 -0.83 18.84
C GLU A 371 -15.24 0.55 18.87
N ALA A 372 -14.80 1.47 18.03
CA ALA A 372 -15.36 2.81 17.94
C ALA A 372 -16.83 2.76 17.48
N LEU A 373 -17.14 1.92 16.49
CA LEU A 373 -18.51 1.66 16.04
C LEU A 373 -19.37 1.05 17.16
N GLY A 374 -18.85 0.04 17.83
CA GLY A 374 -19.49 -0.63 18.94
C GLY A 374 -19.89 0.32 20.07
N ARG A 375 -18.95 1.15 20.51
CA ARG A 375 -19.17 2.13 21.58
C ARG A 375 -20.06 3.29 21.17
N HIS A 376 -19.91 3.80 19.94
CA HIS A 376 -20.65 4.99 19.48
C HIS A 376 -22.13 4.70 19.25
N PHE A 377 -22.46 3.52 18.71
CA PHE A 377 -23.82 3.13 18.37
C PHE A 377 -24.49 2.22 19.41
N GLU A 378 -23.86 2.04 20.58
CA GLU A 378 -24.33 1.14 21.65
C GLU A 378 -24.63 -0.28 21.14
N LEU A 379 -23.77 -0.81 20.26
CA LEU A 379 -23.91 -2.15 19.71
C LEU A 379 -23.34 -3.18 20.67
N ASP A 380 -23.88 -4.39 20.60
CA ASP A 380 -23.39 -5.53 21.36
C ASP A 380 -22.26 -6.24 20.63
N ARG A 381 -22.29 -6.24 19.30
CA ARG A 381 -21.29 -6.90 18.46
C ARG A 381 -21.16 -6.28 17.07
N VAL A 382 -19.94 -6.27 16.55
CA VAL A 382 -19.60 -5.94 15.16
C VAL A 382 -18.62 -6.98 14.62
N VAL A 383 -18.95 -7.64 13.51
CA VAL A 383 -18.11 -8.69 12.90
C VAL A 383 -17.91 -8.41 11.42
N ILE A 384 -16.71 -8.64 10.91
CA ILE A 384 -16.36 -8.60 9.49
C ILE A 384 -16.08 -10.03 9.02
N PHE A 385 -16.82 -10.48 8.02
CA PHE A 385 -16.62 -11.74 7.32
C PHE A 385 -15.96 -11.48 5.97
N ARG A 386 -14.92 -12.24 5.63
CA ARG A 386 -14.27 -12.25 4.30
C ARG A 386 -14.84 -13.42 3.49
N LYS A 387 -15.24 -13.19 2.25
CA LYS A 387 -15.70 -14.24 1.35
C LYS A 387 -14.54 -15.20 1.03
N ASP A 388 -14.77 -16.50 1.12
CA ASP A 388 -13.78 -17.53 0.81
C ASP A 388 -13.69 -17.78 -0.70
N ARG A 389 -12.46 -17.98 -1.20
CA ARG A 389 -12.17 -18.12 -2.64
C ARG A 389 -12.57 -19.47 -3.21
N GLU A 390 -12.57 -20.55 -2.42
CA GLU A 390 -12.74 -21.94 -2.92
C GLU A 390 -14.17 -22.49 -2.82
N ASP A 391 -14.90 -22.23 -1.72
CA ASP A 391 -16.22 -22.84 -1.45
C ASP A 391 -17.40 -21.85 -1.55
N GLY A 392 -17.10 -20.56 -1.76
CA GLY A 392 -18.07 -19.47 -1.82
C GLY A 392 -18.72 -19.15 -0.46
N GLY A 393 -18.16 -19.66 0.64
CA GLY A 393 -18.52 -19.31 2.01
C GLY A 393 -17.93 -17.97 2.46
N ALA A 394 -17.92 -17.72 3.77
CA ALA A 394 -17.23 -16.58 4.35
C ALA A 394 -16.69 -16.87 5.75
N THR A 395 -15.42 -16.53 5.97
CA THR A 395 -14.73 -16.73 7.24
C THR A 395 -14.76 -15.45 8.07
N SER A 396 -14.98 -15.59 9.38
CA SER A 396 -14.90 -14.45 10.31
C SER A 396 -13.47 -13.94 10.41
N LEU A 397 -13.23 -12.72 9.89
CA LEU A 397 -11.90 -12.10 9.83
C LEU A 397 -11.61 -11.26 11.08
N TRP A 398 -12.49 -10.29 11.38
CA TRP A 398 -12.33 -9.39 12.53
C TRP A 398 -13.62 -9.27 13.34
N GLU A 399 -13.49 -9.14 14.65
CA GLU A 399 -14.63 -9.08 15.56
C GLU A 399 -14.37 -8.10 16.71
N TRP A 400 -15.42 -7.36 17.08
CA TRP A 400 -15.53 -6.65 18.35
C TRP A 400 -16.86 -7.01 19.02
N HIS A 401 -16.84 -7.14 20.34
CA HIS A 401 -18.03 -7.40 21.14
C HIS A 401 -17.96 -6.67 22.50
N ARG A 402 -19.11 -6.49 23.13
CA ARG A 402 -19.21 -6.00 24.51
C ARG A 402 -18.54 -6.99 25.47
N ARG A 403 -17.90 -6.50 26.54
CA ARG A 403 -17.00 -7.29 27.42
C ARG A 403 -17.67 -8.47 28.13
N ASP A 404 -18.98 -8.45 28.27
CA ASP A 404 -19.82 -9.47 28.90
C ASP A 404 -20.29 -10.56 27.94
N LEU A 405 -20.01 -10.44 26.64
CA LEU A 405 -20.34 -11.43 25.62
C LEU A 405 -19.11 -12.29 25.26
N VAL A 406 -19.38 -13.51 24.80
CA VAL A 406 -18.35 -14.46 24.34
C VAL A 406 -18.07 -14.20 22.84
N PRO A 407 -16.80 -14.28 22.37
CA PRO A 407 -16.46 -14.16 20.94
C PRO A 407 -17.26 -15.16 20.07
N LEU A 408 -17.69 -14.74 18.87
CA LEU A 408 -18.40 -15.60 17.92
C LEU A 408 -17.46 -16.53 17.17
N ARG A 409 -16.21 -16.12 16.92
CA ARG A 409 -15.23 -16.87 16.11
C ARG A 409 -15.08 -18.37 16.48
N PRO A 410 -15.08 -18.79 17.76
CA PRO A 410 -15.02 -20.21 18.13
C PRO A 410 -16.28 -21.02 17.79
N PHE A 411 -17.43 -20.36 17.62
CA PHE A 411 -18.74 -21.00 17.43
C PHE A 411 -19.27 -20.85 16.00
N LEU A 412 -18.83 -19.83 15.27
CA LEU A 412 -19.16 -19.53 13.88
C LEU A 412 -17.89 -19.09 13.14
N PRO A 413 -16.89 -19.98 12.98
CA PRO A 413 -15.65 -19.65 12.27
C PRO A 413 -15.91 -19.39 10.78
N HIS A 414 -16.89 -20.09 10.20
CA HIS A 414 -17.20 -20.09 8.78
C HIS A 414 -18.72 -20.06 8.54
N LEU A 415 -19.18 -19.20 7.63
CA LEU A 415 -20.54 -19.16 7.11
C LEU A 415 -20.58 -19.95 5.79
N THR A 416 -21.38 -21.02 5.74
CA THR A 416 -21.57 -21.78 4.50
C THR A 416 -22.23 -20.92 3.43
N ARG A 417 -21.95 -21.23 2.16
CA ARG A 417 -22.55 -20.55 1.00
C ARG A 417 -24.08 -20.42 1.09
N SER A 418 -24.77 -21.50 1.48
CA SER A 418 -26.23 -21.50 1.66
C SER A 418 -26.74 -20.50 2.70
N ARG A 419 -25.98 -20.27 3.77
CA ARG A 419 -26.35 -19.31 4.83
C ARG A 419 -26.14 -17.88 4.39
N LEU A 420 -25.09 -17.63 3.60
CA LEU A 420 -24.79 -16.32 3.01
C LEU A 420 -25.79 -15.95 1.92
N GLU A 421 -26.17 -16.91 1.06
CA GLU A 421 -27.14 -16.69 -0.02
C GLU A 421 -28.48 -16.16 0.53
N TRP A 422 -28.98 -16.70 1.65
CA TRP A 422 -30.21 -16.20 2.29
C TRP A 422 -30.13 -14.72 2.73
N TRP A 423 -28.97 -14.30 3.27
CA TRP A 423 -28.73 -12.90 3.63
C TRP A 423 -28.56 -12.04 2.37
N PHE A 424 -27.83 -12.53 1.37
CA PHE A 424 -27.59 -11.83 0.11
C PHE A 424 -28.87 -11.61 -0.70
N GLU A 425 -29.83 -12.53 -0.67
CA GLU A 425 -31.14 -12.32 -1.31
C GLU A 425 -31.89 -11.12 -0.72
N ARG A 426 -31.74 -10.89 0.59
CA ARG A 426 -32.33 -9.73 1.29
C ARG A 426 -31.52 -8.44 1.11
N MET A 427 -30.29 -8.55 0.61
CA MET A 427 -29.40 -7.43 0.29
C MET A 427 -29.32 -7.16 -1.24
N LYS A 428 -30.14 -7.82 -2.07
CA LYS A 428 -30.05 -7.80 -3.56
C LYS A 428 -30.09 -6.41 -4.19
N ASP A 429 -30.70 -5.42 -3.54
CA ASP A 429 -30.75 -4.02 -3.99
C ASP A 429 -29.58 -3.15 -3.47
N GLY A 430 -28.54 -3.76 -2.89
CA GLY A 430 -27.37 -3.07 -2.33
C GLY A 430 -27.60 -2.43 -0.95
N GLY A 431 -28.76 -2.69 -0.33
CA GLY A 431 -29.13 -2.19 0.99
C GLY A 431 -28.72 -3.10 2.15
N ALA A 432 -28.70 -2.55 3.36
CA ALA A 432 -28.52 -3.31 4.61
C ALA A 432 -29.76 -4.16 4.92
N ALA A 433 -29.56 -5.45 5.21
CA ALA A 433 -30.64 -6.31 5.71
C ALA A 433 -30.74 -6.14 7.23
N ILE A 434 -31.70 -5.33 7.70
CA ILE A 434 -31.94 -5.07 9.13
C ILE A 434 -33.20 -5.83 9.56
N LEU A 435 -33.07 -6.69 10.56
CA LEU A 435 -34.14 -7.54 11.06
C LEU A 435 -34.17 -7.47 12.58
N ASP A 436 -35.37 -7.35 13.15
CA ASP A 436 -35.52 -7.58 14.59
C ASP A 436 -35.48 -9.08 14.85
N VAL A 437 -34.87 -9.50 15.97
CA VAL A 437 -34.62 -10.92 16.23
C VAL A 437 -35.91 -11.73 16.31
N HIS A 438 -37.02 -11.10 16.70
CA HIS A 438 -38.34 -11.72 16.70
C HIS A 438 -38.82 -12.11 15.29
N ASP A 439 -38.47 -11.32 14.28
CA ASP A 439 -38.87 -11.50 12.88
C ASP A 439 -37.98 -12.49 12.12
N LEU A 440 -36.94 -13.05 12.78
CA LEU A 440 -36.04 -14.03 12.18
C LEU A 440 -36.72 -15.42 12.10
N PRO A 441 -36.49 -16.19 11.02
CA PRO A 441 -36.98 -17.56 10.92
C PRO A 441 -36.29 -18.49 11.93
N ASP A 442 -36.97 -19.56 12.33
CA ASP A 442 -36.48 -20.52 13.33
C ASP A 442 -35.49 -21.58 12.75
N GLU A 443 -35.33 -21.62 11.41
CA GLU A 443 -34.47 -22.56 10.65
C GLU A 443 -33.36 -21.82 9.84
N PRO A 444 -32.27 -22.47 9.40
CA PRO A 444 -30.97 -21.81 9.20
C PRO A 444 -31.02 -20.76 8.09
N PRO A 445 -30.54 -19.53 8.38
CA PRO A 445 -29.14 -19.35 8.79
C PRO A 445 -28.90 -18.76 10.18
N VAL A 446 -29.94 -18.56 11.00
CA VAL A 446 -29.84 -17.80 12.25
C VAL A 446 -30.12 -18.68 13.47
N GLN A 447 -29.21 -18.70 14.44
CA GLN A 447 -29.45 -19.30 15.76
C GLN A 447 -30.27 -18.34 16.62
N LYS A 448 -31.56 -18.19 16.28
CA LYS A 448 -32.49 -17.24 16.93
C LYS A 448 -32.54 -17.42 18.45
N ASP A 449 -32.57 -18.67 18.92
CA ASP A 449 -32.53 -19.00 20.35
C ASP A 449 -31.27 -18.50 21.06
N LYS A 450 -30.12 -18.54 20.38
CA LYS A 450 -28.84 -18.07 20.92
C LYS A 450 -28.76 -16.54 20.96
N LEU A 451 -29.25 -15.87 19.90
CA LEU A 451 -29.36 -14.41 19.88
C LEU A 451 -30.30 -13.90 20.99
N HIS A 452 -31.41 -14.60 21.24
CA HIS A 452 -32.29 -14.32 22.38
C HIS A 452 -31.61 -14.56 23.73
N ALA A 453 -30.88 -15.67 23.89
CA ALA A 453 -30.14 -15.96 25.12
C ALA A 453 -29.04 -14.92 25.43
N GLU A 454 -28.43 -14.34 24.40
CA GLU A 454 -27.45 -13.24 24.50
C GLU A 454 -28.11 -11.85 24.69
N GLY A 455 -29.44 -11.77 24.74
CA GLY A 455 -30.17 -10.51 24.90
C GLY A 455 -30.16 -9.61 23.66
N THR A 456 -29.85 -10.16 22.48
CA THR A 456 -29.88 -9.42 21.22
C THR A 456 -31.32 -9.22 20.76
N ALA A 457 -31.69 -7.98 20.44
CA ALA A 457 -33.04 -7.61 20.00
C ALA A 457 -33.10 -7.28 18.50
N SER A 458 -31.99 -6.87 17.88
CA SER A 458 -31.92 -6.48 16.48
C SER A 458 -30.58 -6.86 15.86
N VAL A 459 -30.59 -7.27 14.59
CA VAL A 459 -29.39 -7.62 13.81
C VAL A 459 -29.41 -6.93 12.46
N ALA A 460 -28.22 -6.60 11.95
CA ALA A 460 -28.07 -6.10 10.59
C ALA A 460 -26.89 -6.78 9.88
N MET A 461 -27.07 -7.04 8.60
CA MET A 461 -26.00 -7.50 7.71
C MET A 461 -25.84 -6.48 6.58
N LEU A 462 -24.61 -6.04 6.35
CA LEU A 462 -24.26 -5.14 5.25
C LEU A 462 -23.24 -5.81 4.32
N PRO A 463 -23.42 -5.72 3.01
CA PRO A 463 -22.48 -6.30 2.08
C PRO A 463 -21.25 -5.38 1.93
N ILE A 464 -20.06 -5.96 1.84
CA ILE A 464 -18.81 -5.22 1.58
C ILE A 464 -18.56 -5.26 0.06
N PRO A 465 -18.71 -4.14 -0.67
CA PRO A 465 -18.69 -4.13 -2.14
C PRO A 465 -17.31 -4.43 -2.71
N GLY A 466 -17.25 -5.21 -3.79
CA GLY A 466 -16.10 -5.34 -4.70
C GLY A 466 -16.41 -4.80 -6.10
N GLN A 467 -15.55 -5.04 -7.10
CA GLN A 467 -15.75 -4.51 -8.46
C GLN A 467 -16.81 -5.28 -9.28
N LYS A 468 -16.90 -6.60 -9.10
CA LYS A 468 -17.87 -7.49 -9.79
C LYS A 468 -18.68 -8.37 -8.83
N GLU A 469 -18.14 -8.62 -7.63
CA GLU A 469 -18.78 -9.41 -6.57
C GLU A 469 -18.50 -8.78 -5.20
N TRP A 470 -19.22 -9.22 -4.17
CA TRP A 470 -18.97 -8.84 -2.77
C TRP A 470 -17.67 -9.46 -2.25
N LEU A 471 -16.87 -8.68 -1.53
CA LEU A 471 -15.62 -9.17 -0.90
C LEU A 471 -15.88 -9.84 0.46
N GLY A 472 -17.06 -9.61 1.03
CA GLY A 472 -17.41 -10.04 2.37
C GLY A 472 -18.70 -9.38 2.87
N CYS A 473 -18.94 -9.45 4.18
CA CYS A 473 -20.07 -8.78 4.82
C CYS A 473 -19.73 -8.30 6.24
N MET A 474 -20.44 -7.27 6.70
CA MET A 474 -20.35 -6.71 8.05
C MET A 474 -21.64 -7.05 8.80
N GLY A 475 -21.51 -7.82 9.88
CA GLY A 475 -22.60 -8.17 10.79
C GLY A 475 -22.63 -7.27 12.01
N LEU A 476 -23.82 -6.81 12.40
CA LEU A 476 -24.08 -5.97 13.57
C LEU A 476 -25.17 -6.60 14.44
N ALA A 477 -25.00 -6.53 15.75
CA ALA A 477 -26.00 -6.98 16.72
C ALA A 477 -26.21 -5.92 17.81
N ALA A 478 -27.45 -5.71 18.22
CA ALA A 478 -27.83 -4.75 19.25
C ALA A 478 -28.97 -5.28 20.15
N GLY A 479 -28.90 -4.97 21.45
CA GLY A 479 -29.82 -5.46 22.48
C GLY A 479 -31.07 -4.60 22.66
N LYS A 480 -31.19 -3.48 21.93
CA LYS A 480 -32.43 -2.69 21.90
C LYS A 480 -33.04 -2.75 20.49
N PRO A 481 -34.35 -3.00 20.36
CA PRO A 481 -35.02 -3.03 19.06
C PRO A 481 -35.02 -1.64 18.43
N GLY A 482 -34.92 -1.59 17.09
CA GLY A 482 -35.00 -0.34 16.34
C GLY A 482 -33.78 0.57 16.38
N ILE A 483 -32.70 0.27 17.14
CA ILE A 483 -31.43 1.03 17.07
C ILE A 483 -30.90 1.07 15.63
N LEU A 484 -31.04 -0.06 14.92
CA LEU A 484 -30.50 -0.24 13.58
C LEU A 484 -31.41 0.33 12.47
N ARG A 485 -32.65 0.76 12.78
CA ARG A 485 -33.58 1.35 11.80
C ARG A 485 -33.55 2.88 11.85
N ASP A 486 -33.59 3.52 10.68
CA ASP A 486 -33.82 4.95 10.39
C ASP A 486 -32.66 5.98 10.45
N SER A 487 -31.42 5.67 10.83
CA SER A 487 -30.31 6.67 10.68
C SER A 487 -28.88 6.15 10.49
N LEU A 488 -28.68 4.84 10.48
CA LEU A 488 -27.34 4.25 10.39
C LEU A 488 -26.95 3.77 8.98
N SER A 489 -27.90 3.60 8.05
CA SER A 489 -27.63 2.95 6.76
C SER A 489 -26.51 3.65 5.98
N ASP A 490 -26.61 4.97 5.77
CA ASP A 490 -25.63 5.71 4.96
C ASP A 490 -24.24 5.68 5.58
N PHE A 491 -24.16 5.86 6.90
CA PHE A 491 -22.89 5.82 7.62
C PHE A 491 -22.27 4.42 7.57
N LEU A 492 -23.04 3.36 7.81
CA LEU A 492 -22.56 1.99 7.79
C LEU A 492 -22.16 1.54 6.36
N THR A 493 -22.83 2.03 5.32
CA THR A 493 -22.42 1.81 3.93
C THR A 493 -21.06 2.46 3.64
N ILE A 494 -20.82 3.67 4.15
CA ILE A 494 -19.49 4.30 4.06
C ILE A 494 -18.44 3.48 4.82
N MET A 495 -18.78 2.97 6.00
CA MET A 495 -17.90 2.07 6.75
C MET A 495 -17.60 0.78 5.99
N ALA A 496 -18.60 0.16 5.37
CA ALA A 496 -18.41 -1.03 4.52
C ALA A 496 -17.47 -0.74 3.33
N ASN A 497 -17.54 0.45 2.73
CA ASN A 497 -16.60 0.87 1.68
C ASN A 497 -15.17 1.06 2.19
N LEU A 498 -14.97 1.57 3.41
CA LEU A 498 -13.62 1.65 4.02
C LEU A 498 -13.04 0.26 4.24
N PHE A 499 -13.83 -0.68 4.76
CA PHE A 499 -13.41 -2.08 4.89
C PHE A 499 -13.16 -2.75 3.54
N SER A 500 -13.92 -2.41 2.48
CA SER A 500 -13.62 -2.86 1.10
C SER A 500 -12.20 -2.45 0.66
N GLY A 501 -11.83 -1.18 0.89
CA GLY A 501 -10.48 -0.70 0.59
C GLY A 501 -9.39 -1.45 1.35
N ALA A 502 -9.62 -1.74 2.64
CA ALA A 502 -8.71 -2.51 3.48
C ALA A 502 -8.55 -3.96 2.99
N LEU A 503 -9.64 -4.66 2.69
CA LEU A 503 -9.62 -6.04 2.19
C LEU A 503 -8.90 -6.14 0.84
N LYS A 504 -9.19 -5.23 -0.11
CA LYS A 504 -8.49 -5.21 -1.41
C LYS A 504 -6.99 -4.99 -1.28
N ARG A 505 -6.58 -4.13 -0.34
CA ARG A 505 -5.17 -3.88 -0.09
C ARG A 505 -4.49 -5.12 0.49
N MET A 506 -5.16 -5.84 1.40
CA MET A 506 -4.66 -7.13 1.89
C MET A 506 -4.53 -8.18 0.78
N ASP A 507 -5.55 -8.31 -0.08
CA ASP A 507 -5.49 -9.21 -1.25
C ASP A 507 -4.31 -8.85 -2.17
N SER A 508 -4.14 -7.55 -2.48
CA SER A 508 -3.06 -7.07 -3.36
C SER A 508 -1.68 -7.27 -2.74
N GLU A 509 -1.55 -7.10 -1.42
CA GLU A 509 -0.30 -7.34 -0.68
C GLU A 509 0.03 -8.84 -0.66
N GLU A 510 -0.96 -9.72 -0.45
CA GLU A 510 -0.81 -11.18 -0.48
C GLU A 510 -0.41 -11.67 -1.89
N GLU A 511 -1.03 -11.16 -2.94
CA GLU A 511 -0.68 -11.46 -4.34
C GLU A 511 0.70 -10.92 -4.71
N ALA A 512 1.05 -9.70 -4.28
CA ALA A 512 2.37 -9.13 -4.51
C ALA A 512 3.47 -9.94 -3.80
N ASP A 513 3.24 -10.41 -2.58
CA ASP A 513 4.20 -11.26 -1.86
C ASP A 513 4.32 -12.65 -2.52
N GLN A 514 3.21 -13.23 -3.01
CA GLN A 514 3.28 -14.47 -3.81
C GLN A 514 4.12 -14.28 -5.08
N LEU A 515 3.89 -13.21 -5.85
CA LEU A 515 4.64 -12.90 -7.07
C LEU A 515 6.11 -12.56 -6.79
N ALA A 516 6.41 -11.92 -5.66
CA ALA A 516 7.77 -11.50 -5.32
C ALA A 516 8.64 -12.64 -4.79
N PHE A 517 8.06 -13.61 -4.08
CA PHE A 517 8.81 -14.59 -3.30
C PHE A 517 8.60 -16.06 -3.70
N TYR A 518 7.63 -16.35 -4.55
CA TYR A 518 7.34 -17.71 -5.01
C TYR A 518 7.42 -17.81 -6.53
N ASP A 519 7.74 -19.00 -7.03
CA ASP A 519 7.69 -19.36 -8.43
C ASP A 519 6.25 -19.66 -8.85
N TYR A 520 5.78 -19.00 -9.92
CA TYR A 520 4.37 -19.07 -10.31
C TYR A 520 3.94 -20.47 -10.77
N LEU A 521 4.87 -21.24 -11.37
CA LEU A 521 4.56 -22.54 -11.95
C LEU A 521 4.48 -23.62 -10.86
N THR A 522 5.52 -23.70 -10.01
CA THR A 522 5.65 -24.78 -9.02
C THR A 522 5.07 -24.42 -7.66
N GLY A 523 4.82 -23.14 -7.37
CA GLY A 523 4.44 -22.65 -6.05
C GLY A 523 5.55 -22.73 -5.00
N LEU A 524 6.76 -23.15 -5.39
CA LEU A 524 7.93 -23.18 -4.51
C LEU A 524 8.48 -21.78 -4.25
N PRO A 525 9.19 -21.54 -3.15
CA PRO A 525 10.00 -20.34 -2.97
C PRO A 525 10.91 -20.10 -4.18
N ASN A 526 11.01 -18.84 -4.61
CA ASN A 526 11.92 -18.44 -5.68
C ASN A 526 13.31 -18.11 -5.14
N ARG A 527 14.24 -17.75 -6.04
CA ARG A 527 15.62 -17.36 -5.69
C ARG A 527 15.72 -16.23 -4.64
N ILE A 528 14.77 -15.29 -4.62
CA ILE A 528 14.79 -14.14 -3.71
C ILE A 528 14.46 -14.62 -2.29
N LEU A 529 13.40 -15.42 -2.14
CA LEU A 529 13.03 -15.99 -0.85
C LEU A 529 14.07 -16.98 -0.34
N PHE A 530 14.64 -17.80 -1.23
CA PHE A 530 15.74 -18.70 -0.89
C PHE A 530 16.91 -17.93 -0.28
N ARG A 531 17.42 -16.89 -0.96
CA ARG A 531 18.58 -16.11 -0.48
C ARG A 531 18.31 -15.51 0.90
N ARG A 532 17.15 -14.89 1.08
CA ARG A 532 16.75 -14.31 2.37
C ARG A 532 16.72 -15.36 3.49
N ARG A 533 16.14 -16.53 3.24
CA ARG A 533 16.08 -17.62 4.22
C ARG A 533 17.44 -18.25 4.49
N ALA A 534 18.28 -18.38 3.46
CA ALA A 534 19.66 -18.83 3.61
C ALA A 534 20.43 -17.87 4.52
N GLU A 535 20.40 -16.56 4.28
CA GLU A 535 21.06 -15.56 5.14
C GLU A 535 20.58 -15.63 6.60
N GLU A 536 19.27 -15.79 6.83
CA GLU A 536 18.69 -15.98 8.16
C GLU A 536 19.21 -17.26 8.84
N VAL A 537 19.28 -18.37 8.10
CA VAL A 537 19.81 -19.66 8.59
C VAL A 537 21.30 -19.55 8.89
N LEU A 538 22.11 -19.03 7.97
CA LEU A 538 23.55 -18.90 8.13
C LEU A 538 23.90 -18.04 9.35
N SER A 539 23.17 -16.93 9.56
CA SER A 539 23.34 -16.08 10.75
C SER A 539 23.03 -16.83 12.06
N ARG A 540 21.99 -17.68 12.06
CA ARG A 540 21.63 -18.51 13.22
C ARG A 540 22.66 -19.60 13.49
N GLU A 541 23.14 -20.27 12.45
CA GLU A 541 24.15 -21.32 12.58
C GLU A 541 25.51 -20.73 12.98
N GLN A 542 25.87 -19.54 12.48
CA GLN A 542 27.05 -18.80 12.94
C GLN A 542 27.03 -18.55 14.45
N ALA A 543 25.88 -18.09 14.98
CA ALA A 543 25.73 -17.82 16.41
C ALA A 543 25.79 -19.10 17.28
N ARG A 544 25.46 -20.26 16.72
CA ARG A 544 25.42 -21.55 17.42
C ARG A 544 26.64 -22.44 17.16
N GLY A 545 27.52 -22.05 16.22
CA GLY A 545 28.60 -22.90 15.74
C GLY A 545 28.11 -24.14 14.97
N GLY A 546 26.93 -24.07 14.36
CA GLY A 546 26.32 -25.17 13.61
C GLY A 546 26.67 -25.16 12.12
N MET A 547 26.15 -26.15 11.38
CA MET A 547 26.36 -26.30 9.94
C MET A 547 25.04 -26.17 9.16
N ALA A 548 25.16 -25.80 7.90
CA ALA A 548 24.09 -25.82 6.91
C ALA A 548 24.62 -26.35 5.57
N ALA A 549 23.73 -26.81 4.70
CA ALA A 549 24.09 -27.25 3.36
C ALA A 549 23.18 -26.60 2.32
N VAL A 550 23.77 -26.24 1.19
CA VAL A 550 23.06 -25.85 -0.02
C VAL A 550 23.27 -26.95 -1.05
N LEU A 551 22.18 -27.47 -1.60
CA LEU A 551 22.21 -28.39 -2.72
C LEU A 551 21.69 -27.67 -3.96
N PHE A 552 22.45 -27.69 -5.04
CA PHE A 552 22.04 -27.23 -6.36
C PHE A 552 21.70 -28.45 -7.20
N VAL A 553 20.52 -28.45 -7.82
CA VAL A 553 19.95 -29.63 -8.48
C VAL A 553 19.46 -29.22 -9.86
N ASP A 554 19.78 -30.02 -10.86
CA ASP A 554 19.39 -29.79 -12.24
C ASP A 554 18.86 -31.09 -12.86
N LEU A 555 17.80 -30.99 -13.66
CA LEU A 555 17.17 -32.14 -14.32
C LEU A 555 17.92 -32.54 -15.59
N ASP A 556 18.43 -33.77 -15.61
CA ASP A 556 19.22 -34.24 -16.73
C ASP A 556 18.39 -34.34 -18.01
N SER A 557 18.86 -33.68 -19.07
CA SER A 557 18.25 -33.74 -20.42
C SER A 557 16.81 -33.21 -20.49
N PHE A 558 16.40 -32.32 -19.58
CA PHE A 558 15.08 -31.68 -19.61
C PHE A 558 14.77 -30.97 -20.93
N LYS A 559 15.79 -30.36 -21.56
CA LYS A 559 15.64 -29.75 -22.89
C LYS A 559 15.12 -30.74 -23.94
N ASN A 560 15.60 -31.98 -23.95
CA ASN A 560 15.13 -32.99 -24.90
C ASN A 560 13.64 -33.32 -24.70
N ILE A 561 13.15 -33.23 -23.45
CA ILE A 561 11.73 -33.43 -23.13
C ILE A 561 10.91 -32.28 -23.72
N ASN A 562 11.33 -31.02 -23.52
CA ASN A 562 10.68 -29.86 -24.13
C ASN A 562 10.69 -29.93 -25.66
N ASP A 563 11.82 -30.31 -26.26
CA ASP A 563 11.96 -30.40 -27.72
C ASP A 563 11.10 -31.53 -28.32
N THR A 564 10.84 -32.60 -27.55
CA THR A 564 10.06 -33.76 -28.01
C THR A 564 8.55 -33.65 -27.74
N LEU A 565 8.16 -33.12 -26.58
CA LEU A 565 6.77 -33.13 -26.09
C LEU A 565 6.14 -31.74 -25.99
N GLY A 566 6.93 -30.68 -26.22
CA GLY A 566 6.51 -29.30 -26.06
C GLY A 566 6.66 -28.77 -24.64
N HIS A 567 6.63 -27.44 -24.51
CA HIS A 567 6.85 -26.74 -23.24
C HIS A 567 5.77 -27.01 -22.19
N GLU A 568 4.51 -27.23 -22.59
CA GLU A 568 3.42 -27.55 -21.63
C GLU A 568 3.70 -28.84 -20.86
N ALA A 569 4.19 -29.88 -21.53
CA ALA A 569 4.56 -31.15 -20.90
C ALA A 569 5.78 -30.99 -19.98
N GLY A 570 6.73 -30.12 -20.35
CA GLY A 570 7.86 -29.76 -19.49
C GLY A 570 7.43 -29.01 -18.23
N ASP A 571 6.45 -28.11 -18.35
CA ASP A 571 5.90 -27.37 -17.22
C ASP A 571 5.15 -28.30 -16.24
N GLU A 572 4.30 -29.19 -16.75
CA GLU A 572 3.67 -30.25 -15.93
C GLU A 572 4.72 -31.11 -15.22
N LEU A 573 5.80 -31.45 -15.92
CA LEU A 573 6.87 -32.24 -15.37
C LEU A 573 7.57 -31.53 -14.20
N LEU A 574 7.86 -30.25 -14.34
CA LEU A 574 8.47 -29.45 -13.27
C LEU A 574 7.58 -29.41 -12.03
N VAL A 575 6.26 -29.28 -12.20
CA VAL A 575 5.30 -29.33 -11.08
C VAL A 575 5.31 -30.69 -10.39
N CYS A 576 5.32 -31.79 -11.15
CA CYS A 576 5.38 -33.13 -10.59
C CYS A 576 6.69 -33.39 -9.85
N VAL A 577 7.83 -33.03 -10.46
CA VAL A 577 9.16 -33.17 -9.87
C VAL A 577 9.27 -32.35 -8.58
N ALA A 578 8.80 -31.11 -8.59
CA ALA A 578 8.78 -30.25 -7.40
C ALA A 578 8.03 -30.91 -6.23
N ARG A 579 6.87 -31.53 -6.50
CA ARG A 579 6.09 -32.25 -5.48
C ARG A 579 6.82 -33.47 -4.94
N GLU A 580 7.42 -34.30 -5.80
CA GLU A 580 8.18 -35.48 -5.38
C GLU A 580 9.41 -35.10 -4.55
N MET A 581 10.16 -34.06 -4.97
CA MET A 581 11.29 -33.52 -4.21
C MET A 581 10.83 -33.01 -2.85
N GLN A 582 9.73 -32.25 -2.80
CA GLN A 582 9.21 -31.70 -1.54
C GLN A 582 8.74 -32.81 -0.59
N ALA A 583 8.15 -33.89 -1.11
CA ALA A 583 7.74 -35.05 -0.31
C ALA A 583 8.93 -35.87 0.21
N ALA A 584 10.05 -35.92 -0.53
CA ALA A 584 11.27 -36.62 -0.13
C ALA A 584 12.10 -35.85 0.91
N LEU A 585 11.98 -34.51 0.92
CA LEU A 585 12.68 -33.63 1.82
C LEU A 585 11.95 -33.50 3.16
N GLY A 586 12.70 -33.52 4.27
CA GLY A 586 12.15 -33.38 5.62
C GLY A 586 11.90 -31.92 6.02
N ARG A 587 11.29 -31.69 7.19
CA ARG A 587 11.00 -30.34 7.73
C ARG A 587 12.24 -29.45 7.97
N SER A 588 13.44 -30.02 7.98
CA SER A 588 14.71 -29.29 8.11
C SER A 588 15.29 -28.83 6.76
N CYS A 589 14.56 -29.04 5.68
CA CYS A 589 14.95 -28.66 4.33
C CYS A 589 13.92 -27.70 3.73
N MET A 590 14.40 -26.68 3.03
CA MET A 590 13.59 -25.79 2.22
C MET A 590 13.96 -26.02 0.76
N LEU A 591 12.98 -26.44 -0.05
CA LEU A 591 13.10 -26.56 -1.50
C LEU A 591 12.74 -25.21 -2.15
N SER A 592 13.40 -24.85 -3.23
CA SER A 592 13.18 -23.63 -3.99
C SER A 592 13.46 -23.89 -5.47
N ARG A 593 12.79 -23.15 -6.36
CA ARG A 593 13.13 -23.17 -7.79
C ARG A 593 13.98 -21.96 -8.12
N PHE A 594 15.15 -22.20 -8.72
CA PHE A 594 16.10 -21.15 -9.07
C PHE A 594 15.75 -20.51 -10.42
N GLY A 595 15.35 -21.34 -11.38
CA GLY A 595 14.89 -20.98 -12.72
C GLY A 595 14.97 -22.19 -13.66
N GLY A 596 14.20 -22.21 -14.75
CA GLY A 596 14.24 -23.34 -15.71
C GLY A 596 13.98 -24.69 -15.03
N ASP A 597 14.91 -25.62 -15.19
CA ASP A 597 15.00 -26.96 -14.60
C ASP A 597 15.89 -27.04 -13.34
N GLU A 598 16.28 -25.89 -12.79
CA GLU A 598 17.18 -25.79 -11.65
C GLU A 598 16.44 -25.56 -10.33
N PHE A 599 16.82 -26.32 -9.31
CA PHE A 599 16.27 -26.27 -7.96
C PHE A 599 17.37 -26.10 -6.92
N LEU A 600 17.04 -25.41 -5.84
CA LEU A 600 17.90 -25.24 -4.67
C LEU A 600 17.26 -25.88 -3.45
N VAL A 601 18.08 -26.57 -2.64
CA VAL A 601 17.68 -27.08 -1.34
C VAL A 601 18.56 -26.46 -0.27
N LEU A 602 17.96 -25.80 0.72
CA LEU A 602 18.63 -25.35 1.92
C LEU A 602 18.33 -26.34 3.05
N ALA A 603 19.34 -27.07 3.49
CA ALA A 603 19.26 -27.93 4.68
C ALA A 603 19.92 -27.23 5.86
N HIS A 604 19.20 -27.11 6.97
CA HIS A 604 19.63 -26.37 8.16
C HIS A 604 19.61 -27.23 9.43
N GLY A 605 20.31 -26.79 10.49
CA GLY A 605 20.45 -27.55 11.72
C GLY A 605 21.23 -28.86 11.54
N ILE A 606 22.22 -28.85 10.64
CA ILE A 606 23.05 -30.02 10.32
C ILE A 606 24.11 -30.19 11.41
N ARG A 607 24.21 -31.39 11.97
CA ARG A 607 25.21 -31.71 13.01
C ARG A 607 26.54 -32.17 12.44
N ASP A 608 26.51 -32.91 11.33
CA ASP A 608 27.69 -33.42 10.66
C ASP A 608 27.46 -33.58 9.14
N LYS A 609 28.54 -33.85 8.40
CA LYS A 609 28.48 -34.06 6.94
C LYS A 609 27.58 -35.23 6.54
N GLY A 610 27.38 -36.22 7.41
CA GLY A 610 26.51 -37.37 7.18
C GLY A 610 25.03 -36.99 7.06
N GLU A 611 24.55 -36.02 7.85
CA GLU A 611 23.18 -35.52 7.72
C GLU A 611 22.94 -34.81 6.36
N ALA A 612 23.96 -34.11 5.83
CA ALA A 612 23.92 -33.51 4.48
C ALA A 612 23.93 -34.58 3.38
N ILE A 613 24.74 -35.64 3.53
CA ILE A 613 24.73 -36.82 2.65
C ILE A 613 23.33 -37.44 2.62
N GLY A 614 22.72 -37.66 3.79
CA GLY A 614 21.37 -38.23 3.88
C GLY A 614 20.31 -37.36 3.21
N ALA A 615 20.45 -36.03 3.22
CA ALA A 615 19.55 -35.13 2.47
C ALA A 615 19.73 -35.28 0.95
N ALA A 616 20.96 -35.32 0.46
CA ALA A 616 21.26 -35.54 -0.95
C ALA A 616 20.76 -36.92 -1.43
N GLU A 617 20.99 -37.98 -0.66
CA GLU A 617 20.54 -39.33 -1.01
C GLU A 617 19.02 -39.46 -1.05
N ARG A 618 18.30 -38.88 -0.08
CA ARG A 618 16.82 -38.86 -0.11
C ARG A 618 16.30 -38.12 -1.34
N LEU A 619 16.94 -37.01 -1.69
CA LEU A 619 16.57 -36.24 -2.86
C LEU A 619 16.81 -37.04 -4.14
N MET A 620 18.01 -37.60 -4.31
CA MET A 620 18.34 -38.41 -5.49
C MET A 620 17.47 -39.67 -5.60
N ALA A 621 17.04 -40.25 -4.48
CA ALA A 621 16.12 -41.38 -4.47
C ALA A 621 14.72 -41.02 -4.99
N ALA A 622 14.28 -39.75 -4.88
CA ALA A 622 13.00 -39.29 -5.40
C ALA A 622 12.91 -39.46 -6.93
N PHE A 623 14.02 -39.20 -7.63
CA PHE A 623 14.14 -39.32 -9.09
C PHE A 623 14.15 -40.78 -9.60
N ARG A 624 14.28 -41.78 -8.71
CA ARG A 624 14.23 -43.19 -9.13
C ARG A 624 12.81 -43.66 -9.49
N ARG A 625 11.78 -42.89 -9.10
CA ARG A 625 10.38 -43.19 -9.40
C ARG A 625 9.98 -42.52 -10.71
N PRO A 626 9.30 -43.23 -11.64
CA PRO A 626 8.84 -42.61 -12.87
C PRO A 626 7.76 -41.56 -12.57
N VAL A 627 7.86 -40.41 -13.22
CA VAL A 627 6.84 -39.37 -13.19
C VAL A 627 5.77 -39.71 -14.22
N ARG A 628 4.49 -39.64 -13.85
CA ARG A 628 3.39 -39.80 -14.81
C ARG A 628 3.01 -38.44 -15.38
N LEU A 629 3.12 -38.31 -16.69
CA LEU A 629 2.58 -37.19 -17.47
C LEU A 629 1.49 -37.78 -18.36
N GLN A 630 0.26 -37.30 -18.20
CA GLN A 630 -0.92 -37.88 -18.86
C GLN A 630 -1.02 -39.41 -18.61
N GLU A 631 -1.00 -40.24 -19.65
CA GLU A 631 -1.02 -41.71 -19.54
C GLU A 631 0.37 -42.38 -19.64
N GLN A 632 1.44 -41.61 -19.80
CA GLN A 632 2.80 -42.13 -20.02
C GLN A 632 3.69 -41.98 -18.78
N LYS A 633 4.68 -42.87 -18.65
CA LYS A 633 5.67 -42.87 -17.56
C LYS A 633 7.01 -42.38 -18.10
N PHE A 634 7.56 -41.35 -17.46
CA PHE A 634 8.86 -40.78 -17.78
C PHE A 634 9.86 -41.08 -16.66
N TYR A 635 11.04 -41.55 -17.05
CA TYR A 635 12.18 -41.73 -16.16
C TYR A 635 13.11 -40.54 -16.36
N ILE A 636 13.26 -39.74 -15.30
CA ILE A 636 14.08 -38.53 -15.33
C ILE A 636 15.10 -38.66 -14.21
N THR A 637 16.33 -38.30 -14.54
CA THR A 637 17.41 -38.24 -13.57
C THR A 637 17.75 -36.79 -13.27
N ALA A 638 18.45 -36.57 -12.18
CA ALA A 638 18.95 -35.25 -11.82
C ALA A 638 20.42 -35.35 -11.45
N SER A 639 21.14 -34.26 -11.65
CA SER A 639 22.49 -34.09 -11.14
C SER A 639 22.48 -33.07 -10.03
N ALA A 640 23.19 -33.33 -8.93
CA ALA A 640 23.20 -32.46 -7.76
C ALA A 640 24.61 -32.13 -7.26
N GLY A 641 24.78 -30.91 -6.75
CA GLY A 641 26.02 -30.45 -6.13
C GLY A 641 25.75 -29.94 -4.73
N VAL A 642 26.64 -30.25 -3.78
CA VAL A 642 26.46 -29.96 -2.36
C VAL A 642 27.59 -29.06 -1.85
N ALA A 643 27.25 -27.90 -1.28
CA ALA A 643 28.18 -27.00 -0.58
C ALA A 643 27.81 -26.87 0.90
N LEU A 644 28.80 -26.98 1.78
CA LEU A 644 28.62 -26.95 3.24
C LEU A 644 29.04 -25.61 3.84
N TYR A 645 28.19 -25.00 4.66
CA TYR A 645 28.59 -23.91 5.53
C TYR A 645 29.25 -24.45 6.81
N PRO A 646 30.37 -23.88 7.28
CA PRO A 646 31.14 -22.77 6.68
C PRO A 646 32.29 -23.21 5.76
N ALA A 647 32.48 -24.52 5.54
CA ALA A 647 33.65 -25.08 4.84
C ALA A 647 33.76 -24.64 3.36
N ASP A 648 32.62 -24.52 2.69
CA ASP A 648 32.52 -24.18 1.27
C ASP A 648 32.03 -22.76 1.01
N GLY A 649 31.80 -21.94 2.02
CA GLY A 649 31.32 -20.58 1.85
C GLY A 649 30.75 -20.02 3.16
N ARG A 650 30.81 -18.70 3.32
CA ARG A 650 30.30 -18.01 4.53
C ARG A 650 29.05 -17.17 4.29
N ASP A 651 28.64 -17.04 3.04
CA ASP A 651 27.45 -16.32 2.60
C ASP A 651 26.65 -17.19 1.62
N ALA A 652 25.38 -16.86 1.43
CA ALA A 652 24.45 -17.66 0.63
C ALA A 652 24.87 -17.74 -0.85
N GLU A 653 25.42 -16.67 -1.40
CA GLU A 653 25.79 -16.58 -2.82
C GLU A 653 27.01 -17.46 -3.13
N THR A 654 28.04 -17.42 -2.27
CA THR A 654 29.21 -18.30 -2.37
C THR A 654 28.82 -19.79 -2.25
N LEU A 655 27.90 -20.13 -1.35
CA LEU A 655 27.42 -21.51 -1.19
C LEU A 655 26.64 -21.98 -2.41
N VAL A 656 25.75 -21.16 -2.96
CA VAL A 656 25.01 -21.47 -4.20
C VAL A 656 25.98 -21.68 -5.36
N LYS A 657 26.94 -20.76 -5.55
CA LYS A 657 27.97 -20.86 -6.59
C LYS A 657 28.80 -22.15 -6.47
N ASN A 658 29.22 -22.49 -5.25
CA ASN A 658 30.05 -23.68 -5.04
C ASN A 658 29.24 -24.98 -5.14
N ALA A 659 27.95 -24.96 -4.83
CA ALA A 659 27.04 -26.06 -5.08
C ALA A 659 26.79 -26.25 -6.59
N ASP A 660 26.64 -25.16 -7.35
CA ASP A 660 26.53 -25.19 -8.81
C ASP A 660 27.77 -25.80 -9.47
N ILE A 661 28.99 -25.37 -9.08
CA ILE A 661 30.24 -25.98 -9.54
C ILE A 661 30.26 -27.50 -9.31
N ALA A 662 29.84 -27.95 -8.12
CA ALA A 662 29.79 -29.37 -7.80
C ALA A 662 28.73 -30.13 -8.63
N MET A 663 27.60 -29.49 -8.92
CA MET A 663 26.52 -30.04 -9.75
C MET A 663 26.98 -30.22 -11.19
N PHE A 664 27.64 -29.21 -11.75
CA PHE A 664 28.22 -29.28 -13.09
C PHE A 664 29.22 -30.44 -13.21
N ARG A 665 30.07 -30.66 -12.21
CA ARG A 665 30.97 -31.83 -12.17
C ARG A 665 30.24 -33.16 -12.05
N ALA A 666 29.11 -33.20 -11.34
CA ALA A 666 28.26 -34.37 -11.31
C ALA A 666 27.69 -34.71 -12.69
N LYS A 667 27.37 -33.69 -13.52
CA LYS A 667 26.96 -33.88 -14.92
C LYS A 667 28.09 -34.43 -15.79
N GLU A 668 29.27 -33.80 -15.74
CA GLU A 668 30.44 -34.25 -16.53
C GLU A 668 30.84 -35.70 -16.16
N SER A 669 30.69 -36.10 -14.90
CA SER A 669 31.09 -37.43 -14.40
C SER A 669 30.06 -38.54 -14.66
N GLY A 670 29.08 -38.33 -15.54
CA GLY A 670 28.10 -39.37 -15.94
C GLY A 670 26.64 -39.14 -15.54
N LYS A 671 26.28 -37.93 -15.07
CA LYS A 671 24.89 -37.55 -14.66
C LYS A 671 24.29 -38.44 -13.56
N ASN A 672 23.03 -38.21 -13.18
CA ASN A 672 22.28 -39.01 -12.19
C ASN A 672 23.02 -39.27 -10.86
N GLN A 673 23.77 -38.29 -10.37
CA GLN A 673 24.56 -38.42 -9.15
C GLN A 673 24.65 -37.10 -8.41
N TYR A 674 25.16 -37.14 -7.19
CA TYR A 674 25.52 -35.93 -6.46
C TYR A 674 27.02 -35.87 -6.17
N ARG A 675 27.57 -34.65 -6.09
CA ARG A 675 28.97 -34.40 -5.69
C ARG A 675 29.04 -33.33 -4.61
N PHE A 676 29.96 -33.50 -3.67
CA PHE A 676 30.32 -32.45 -2.74
C PHE A 676 31.34 -31.52 -3.38
N CYS A 677 31.22 -30.23 -3.08
CA CYS A 677 32.22 -29.26 -3.48
C CYS A 677 33.58 -29.61 -2.87
N SER A 678 34.64 -29.49 -3.67
CA SER A 678 36.02 -29.72 -3.25
C SER A 678 36.90 -28.55 -3.66
N ALA A 679 38.05 -28.38 -2.99
CA ALA A 679 39.00 -27.34 -3.35
C ALA A 679 39.50 -27.50 -4.80
N ALA A 680 39.80 -28.73 -5.22
CA ALA A 680 40.22 -29.04 -6.59
C ALA A 680 39.18 -28.60 -7.64
N MET A 681 37.88 -28.82 -7.38
CA MET A 681 36.82 -28.36 -8.29
C MET A 681 36.77 -26.84 -8.41
N LYS A 682 36.97 -26.12 -7.30
CA LYS A 682 37.00 -24.64 -7.29
C LYS A 682 38.21 -24.11 -8.06
N GLU A 683 39.37 -24.75 -7.87
CA GLU A 683 40.61 -24.38 -8.54
C GLU A 683 40.53 -24.62 -10.05
N GLU A 684 39.98 -25.76 -10.49
CA GLU A 684 39.82 -26.07 -11.91
C GLU A 684 38.89 -25.07 -12.62
N VAL A 685 37.81 -24.63 -11.97
CA VAL A 685 36.93 -23.58 -12.53
C VAL A 685 37.66 -22.23 -12.62
N SER A 686 38.46 -21.89 -11.61
CA SER A 686 39.29 -20.69 -11.64
C SER A 686 40.35 -20.74 -12.73
N GLU A 687 40.96 -21.90 -12.93
CA GLU A 687 41.94 -22.14 -13.99
C GLU A 687 41.30 -22.04 -15.37
N ARG A 688 40.17 -22.73 -15.61
CA ARG A 688 39.40 -22.60 -16.85
C ARG A 688 39.03 -21.15 -17.16
N LEU A 689 38.60 -20.37 -16.16
CA LEU A 689 38.28 -18.95 -16.34
C LEU A 689 39.52 -18.11 -16.69
N SER A 690 40.65 -18.36 -16.01
CA SER A 690 41.92 -17.71 -16.30
C SER A 690 42.40 -18.00 -17.72
N VAL A 691 42.28 -19.26 -18.16
CA VAL A 691 42.60 -19.74 -19.50
C VAL A 691 41.66 -19.10 -20.53
N ALA A 692 40.34 -19.08 -20.30
CA ALA A 692 39.38 -18.44 -21.20
C ALA A 692 39.65 -16.95 -21.40
N ASN A 693 39.88 -16.20 -20.31
CA ASN A 693 40.19 -14.78 -20.36
C ASN A 693 41.53 -14.51 -21.06
N SER A 694 42.52 -15.37 -20.87
CA SER A 694 43.82 -15.22 -21.53
C SER A 694 43.76 -15.62 -23.00
N LEU A 695 42.94 -16.60 -23.36
CA LEU A 695 42.79 -17.05 -24.74
C LEU A 695 42.19 -15.93 -25.61
N ALA A 696 41.32 -15.11 -25.02
CA ALA A 696 40.85 -13.87 -25.64
C ALA A 696 42.05 -12.93 -25.91
N GLY A 697 42.43 -12.83 -27.19
CA GLY A 697 43.59 -12.06 -27.65
C GLY A 697 44.92 -12.82 -27.70
N ALA A 698 44.96 -14.12 -27.40
CA ALA A 698 46.20 -14.93 -27.54
C ALA A 698 46.75 -14.91 -28.98
N LEU A 699 45.85 -14.89 -29.96
CA LEU A 699 46.20 -14.76 -31.37
C LEU A 699 46.85 -13.40 -31.69
N GLU A 700 46.29 -12.30 -31.19
CA GLU A 700 46.81 -10.94 -31.40
C GLU A 700 48.18 -10.73 -30.74
N ARG A 701 48.44 -11.43 -29.64
CA ARG A 701 49.72 -11.38 -28.91
C ARG A 701 50.78 -12.33 -29.46
N GLY A 702 50.47 -13.13 -30.49
CA GLY A 702 51.42 -14.07 -31.08
C GLY A 702 51.81 -15.22 -30.14
N GLU A 703 50.93 -15.62 -29.23
CA GLU A 703 51.18 -16.68 -28.24
C GLU A 703 50.92 -18.09 -28.80
N LEU A 704 50.25 -18.18 -29.95
CA LEU A 704 49.95 -19.44 -30.64
C LEU A 704 51.04 -19.75 -31.68
N ARG A 705 51.45 -21.02 -31.74
CA ARG A 705 52.41 -21.54 -32.74
C ARG A 705 52.00 -22.92 -33.22
N LEU A 706 52.51 -23.34 -34.38
CA LEU A 706 52.31 -24.69 -34.91
C LEU A 706 53.60 -25.51 -34.76
N LEU A 707 53.44 -26.75 -34.31
CA LEU A 707 54.43 -27.81 -34.48
C LEU A 707 53.93 -28.78 -35.56
N TYR A 708 54.84 -29.54 -36.15
CA TYR A 708 54.55 -30.42 -37.28
C TYR A 708 54.99 -31.83 -36.96
N GLN A 709 54.08 -32.81 -37.10
CA GLN A 709 54.41 -34.22 -36.86
C GLN A 709 54.35 -35.03 -38.17
N PRO A 710 55.46 -35.66 -38.60
CA PRO A 710 55.48 -36.47 -39.81
C PRO A 710 54.56 -37.70 -39.78
N GLN A 711 53.92 -37.97 -40.92
CA GLN A 711 53.19 -39.20 -41.22
C GLN A 711 53.99 -40.03 -42.23
N LEU A 712 54.29 -41.28 -41.89
CA LEU A 712 55.13 -42.17 -42.70
C LEU A 712 54.29 -43.25 -43.36
N SER A 713 54.62 -43.57 -44.61
CA SER A 713 54.08 -44.72 -45.32
C SER A 713 54.76 -45.99 -44.83
N LEU A 714 53.99 -46.96 -44.34
CA LEU A 714 54.53 -48.27 -43.95
C LEU A 714 55.10 -49.04 -45.15
N HIS A 715 54.53 -48.83 -46.35
CA HIS A 715 54.99 -49.53 -47.55
C HIS A 715 56.34 -49.03 -48.07
N SER A 716 56.59 -47.71 -47.99
CA SER A 716 57.78 -47.09 -48.59
C SER A 716 58.81 -46.59 -47.59
N GLY A 717 58.45 -46.50 -46.30
CA GLY A 717 59.26 -45.89 -45.24
C GLY A 717 59.47 -44.38 -45.41
N ARG A 718 58.76 -43.73 -46.34
CA ARG A 718 58.90 -42.30 -46.66
C ARG A 718 57.88 -41.47 -45.92
N ILE A 719 58.26 -40.23 -45.62
CA ILE A 719 57.33 -39.18 -45.17
C ILE A 719 56.41 -38.84 -46.34
N ILE A 720 55.10 -38.98 -46.12
CA ILE A 720 54.06 -38.75 -47.14
C ILE A 720 53.08 -37.64 -46.74
N GLY A 721 53.08 -37.28 -45.47
CA GLY A 721 52.29 -36.19 -44.93
C GLY A 721 52.86 -35.71 -43.61
N MET A 722 52.22 -34.71 -43.03
CA MET A 722 52.45 -34.26 -41.68
C MET A 722 51.22 -33.57 -41.11
N GLU A 723 51.07 -33.60 -39.80
CA GLU A 723 49.98 -32.95 -39.10
C GLU A 723 50.45 -31.65 -38.43
N ALA A 724 49.70 -30.56 -38.64
CA ALA A 724 49.90 -29.29 -37.98
C ALA A 724 49.20 -29.26 -36.61
N LEU A 725 50.01 -29.22 -35.56
CA LEU A 725 49.58 -29.31 -34.17
C LEU A 725 49.75 -27.96 -33.47
N ILE A 726 48.64 -27.35 -33.08
CA ILE A 726 48.65 -26.08 -32.36
C ILE A 726 49.25 -26.21 -30.95
N ARG A 727 50.06 -25.23 -30.57
CA ARG A 727 50.60 -25.04 -29.21
C ARG A 727 50.35 -23.62 -28.75
N TRP A 728 50.01 -23.45 -27.48
CA TRP A 728 49.85 -22.13 -26.87
C TRP A 728 50.92 -21.91 -25.81
N GLU A 729 51.83 -20.97 -26.06
CA GLU A 729 52.89 -20.60 -25.14
C GLU A 729 52.53 -19.32 -24.42
N ARG A 730 52.31 -19.40 -23.11
CA ARG A 730 51.97 -18.22 -22.30
C ARG A 730 53.22 -17.64 -21.64
N PRO A 731 53.51 -16.33 -21.83
CA PRO A 731 54.62 -15.67 -21.16
C PRO A 731 54.53 -15.84 -19.62
N GLY A 732 55.59 -16.35 -19.00
CA GLY A 732 55.69 -16.54 -17.55
C GLY A 732 54.94 -17.75 -16.96
N ILE A 733 54.13 -18.47 -17.76
CA ILE A 733 53.38 -19.65 -17.33
C ILE A 733 53.88 -20.92 -18.03
N GLY A 734 54.32 -20.81 -19.28
CA GLY A 734 54.78 -21.93 -20.10
C GLY A 734 53.70 -22.44 -21.06
N SER A 735 53.90 -23.66 -21.57
CA SER A 735 53.03 -24.26 -22.59
C SER A 735 51.71 -24.72 -21.98
N VAL A 736 50.58 -24.27 -22.55
CA VAL A 736 49.24 -24.69 -22.17
C VAL A 736 48.82 -25.89 -23.03
N PRO A 737 48.40 -27.02 -22.43
CA PRO A 737 47.99 -28.21 -23.17
C PRO A 737 46.79 -27.95 -24.11
N PRO A 738 46.81 -28.45 -25.35
CA PRO A 738 45.67 -28.37 -26.27
C PRO A 738 44.36 -28.90 -25.69
N GLN A 739 44.42 -29.98 -24.91
CA GLN A 739 43.25 -30.58 -24.24
C GLN A 739 42.57 -29.62 -23.25
N LEU A 740 43.28 -28.60 -22.75
CA LEU A 740 42.72 -27.60 -21.84
C LEU A 740 42.09 -26.43 -22.59
N PHE A 741 42.79 -25.87 -23.59
CA PHE A 741 42.34 -24.62 -24.22
C PHE A 741 41.44 -24.80 -25.45
N ILE A 742 41.52 -25.93 -26.17
CA ILE A 742 40.66 -26.17 -27.34
C ILE A 742 39.17 -26.26 -26.93
N PRO A 743 38.77 -27.03 -25.90
CA PRO A 743 37.36 -27.06 -25.47
C PRO A 743 36.85 -25.69 -25.00
N ILE A 744 37.74 -24.88 -24.41
CA ILE A 744 37.43 -23.50 -24.01
C ILE A 744 37.25 -22.63 -25.26
N ALA A 745 38.11 -22.76 -26.27
CA ALA A 745 37.98 -22.05 -27.53
C ALA A 745 36.64 -22.37 -28.24
N GLU A 746 36.22 -23.64 -28.20
CA GLU A 746 34.95 -24.09 -28.80
C GLU A 746 33.74 -23.50 -28.07
N SER A 747 33.70 -23.66 -26.74
CA SER A 747 32.60 -23.14 -25.92
C SER A 747 32.48 -21.60 -25.91
N THR A 748 33.59 -20.89 -26.13
CA THR A 748 33.62 -19.41 -26.23
C THR A 748 33.49 -18.88 -27.66
N GLY A 749 33.48 -19.76 -28.67
CA GLY A 749 33.43 -19.39 -30.08
C GLY A 749 34.76 -18.89 -30.67
N LEU A 750 35.82 -18.76 -29.86
CA LEU A 750 37.16 -18.36 -30.30
C LEU A 750 37.80 -19.36 -31.27
N ILE A 751 37.35 -20.63 -31.26
CA ILE A 751 37.89 -21.69 -32.12
C ILE A 751 37.83 -21.35 -33.60
N SER A 752 36.84 -20.56 -34.05
CA SER A 752 36.72 -20.22 -35.47
C SER A 752 37.88 -19.34 -35.94
N ALA A 753 38.21 -18.30 -35.16
CA ALA A 753 39.32 -17.40 -35.48
C ALA A 753 40.68 -18.10 -35.35
N ILE A 754 40.83 -18.97 -34.34
CA ILE A 754 42.03 -19.78 -34.16
C ILE A 754 42.20 -20.76 -35.33
N GLY A 755 41.16 -21.49 -35.69
CA GLY A 755 41.19 -22.46 -36.78
C GLY A 755 41.45 -21.82 -38.14
N ASP A 756 40.87 -20.64 -38.42
CA ASP A 756 41.17 -19.88 -39.65
C ASP A 756 42.66 -19.50 -39.72
N TRP A 757 43.27 -19.11 -38.58
CA TRP A 757 44.70 -18.84 -38.49
C TRP A 757 45.56 -20.10 -38.64
N VAL A 758 45.19 -21.21 -38.00
CA VAL A 758 45.90 -22.50 -38.12
C VAL A 758 45.93 -22.94 -39.57
N LEU A 759 44.77 -22.94 -40.24
CA LEU A 759 44.63 -23.36 -41.63
C LEU A 759 45.53 -22.54 -42.56
N ARG A 760 45.51 -21.20 -42.42
CA ARG A 760 46.35 -20.32 -43.22
C ARG A 760 47.83 -20.56 -42.96
N THR A 761 48.24 -20.59 -41.69
CA THR A 761 49.64 -20.73 -41.31
C THR A 761 50.23 -22.08 -41.76
N ALA A 762 49.46 -23.16 -41.63
CA ALA A 762 49.86 -24.48 -42.10
C ALA A 762 50.01 -24.54 -43.63
N CYS A 763 49.09 -23.92 -44.38
CA CYS A 763 49.17 -23.84 -45.83
C CYS A 763 50.37 -23.00 -46.30
N GLU A 764 50.59 -21.84 -45.68
CA GLU A 764 51.74 -20.95 -45.95
C GLU A 764 53.06 -21.67 -45.67
N GLN A 765 53.15 -22.41 -44.56
CA GLN A 765 54.36 -23.15 -44.22
C GLN A 765 54.65 -24.27 -45.23
N ASN A 766 53.63 -25.07 -45.60
CA ASN A 766 53.83 -26.14 -46.58
C ASN A 766 54.27 -25.57 -47.93
N LYS A 767 53.65 -24.47 -48.37
CA LYS A 767 54.05 -23.79 -49.60
C LYS A 767 55.50 -23.30 -49.53
N THR A 768 55.91 -22.71 -48.41
CA THR A 768 57.28 -22.24 -48.19
C THR A 768 58.28 -23.38 -48.35
N TRP A 769 58.01 -24.56 -47.79
CA TRP A 769 58.87 -25.72 -47.97
C TRP A 769 58.93 -26.19 -49.43
N GLN A 770 57.80 -26.19 -50.16
CA GLN A 770 57.80 -26.52 -51.59
C GLN A 770 58.63 -25.53 -52.41
N ASP A 771 58.55 -24.23 -52.10
CA ASP A 771 59.29 -23.18 -52.80
C ASP A 771 60.80 -23.24 -52.49
N LEU A 772 61.18 -23.81 -51.35
CA LEU A 772 62.57 -24.16 -50.99
C LEU A 772 63.09 -25.42 -51.72
N GLY A 773 62.25 -26.09 -52.52
CA GLY A 773 62.61 -27.30 -53.26
C GLY A 773 62.55 -28.59 -52.43
N LEU A 774 61.89 -28.57 -51.28
CA LEU A 774 61.70 -29.75 -50.43
C LEU A 774 60.61 -30.68 -51.00
N PRO A 775 60.57 -31.96 -50.57
CA PRO A 775 59.58 -32.91 -51.04
C PRO A 775 58.16 -32.40 -50.81
N ARG A 776 57.30 -32.55 -51.83
CA ARG A 776 55.86 -32.29 -51.70
C ARG A 776 55.25 -33.36 -50.80
N VAL A 777 54.76 -32.93 -49.65
CA VAL A 777 54.07 -33.76 -48.67
C VAL A 777 52.76 -33.07 -48.28
N ARG A 778 51.77 -33.89 -47.92
CA ARG A 778 50.45 -33.42 -47.56
C ARG A 778 50.45 -32.81 -46.16
N MET A 779 49.79 -31.66 -45.99
CA MET A 779 49.63 -30.98 -44.72
C MET A 779 48.24 -31.26 -44.15
N ALA A 780 48.16 -31.95 -43.02
CA ALA A 780 46.93 -32.24 -42.32
C ALA A 780 46.63 -31.19 -41.24
N VAL A 781 45.39 -30.72 -41.19
CA VAL A 781 44.92 -29.68 -40.26
C VAL A 781 43.62 -30.12 -39.59
N ASN A 782 43.61 -30.12 -38.25
CA ASN A 782 42.44 -30.40 -37.44
C ASN A 782 41.38 -29.29 -37.55
N ILE A 783 40.14 -29.68 -37.80
CA ILE A 783 38.99 -28.77 -37.91
C ILE A 783 37.95 -29.09 -36.85
N SER A 784 37.53 -28.05 -36.12
CA SER A 784 36.44 -28.18 -35.14
C SER A 784 35.07 -28.25 -35.84
N VAL A 785 34.15 -28.99 -35.22
CA VAL A 785 32.73 -29.06 -35.61
C VAL A 785 32.09 -27.68 -35.72
N HIS A 786 32.49 -26.75 -34.86
CA HIS A 786 32.00 -25.38 -34.88
C HIS A 786 32.33 -24.64 -36.18
N GLN A 787 33.48 -24.94 -36.81
CA GLN A 787 33.84 -24.37 -38.11
C GLN A 787 33.06 -25.01 -39.26
N LEU A 788 32.79 -26.32 -39.20
CA LEU A 788 32.00 -27.02 -40.22
C LEU A 788 30.53 -26.59 -40.26
N ARG A 789 30.02 -26.06 -39.15
CA ARG A 789 28.67 -25.46 -39.09
C ARG A 789 28.58 -24.11 -39.81
N ASP A 790 29.69 -23.46 -40.13
CA ASP A 790 29.69 -22.24 -40.94
C ASP A 790 29.49 -22.61 -42.42
N PRO A 791 28.35 -22.27 -43.07
CA PRO A 791 28.15 -22.54 -44.49
C PRO A 791 29.24 -21.89 -45.37
N GLY A 792 29.89 -20.83 -44.90
CA GLY A 792 30.98 -20.15 -45.59
C GLY A 792 32.35 -20.85 -45.49
N PHE A 793 32.47 -21.93 -44.71
CA PHE A 793 33.76 -22.56 -44.43
C PHE A 793 34.46 -23.10 -45.68
N ALA A 794 33.72 -23.76 -46.59
CA ALA A 794 34.28 -24.24 -47.85
C ALA A 794 34.87 -23.09 -48.71
N SER A 795 34.25 -21.91 -48.66
CA SER A 795 34.75 -20.71 -49.32
C SER A 795 36.01 -20.17 -48.65
N LYS A 796 36.10 -20.23 -47.31
CA LYS A 796 37.32 -19.85 -46.56
C LYS A 796 38.50 -20.77 -46.90
N VAL A 797 38.30 -22.09 -46.92
CA VAL A 797 39.33 -23.06 -47.32
C VAL A 797 39.83 -22.76 -48.73
N THR A 798 38.91 -22.55 -49.67
CA THR A 798 39.25 -22.21 -51.05
C THR A 798 40.02 -20.88 -51.12
N GLY A 799 39.59 -19.86 -50.36
CA GLY A 799 40.26 -18.57 -50.28
C GLY A 799 41.70 -18.68 -49.74
N THR A 800 41.91 -19.52 -48.72
CA THR A 800 43.25 -19.78 -48.16
C THR A 800 44.16 -20.49 -49.16
N LEU A 801 43.67 -21.52 -49.85
CA LEU A 801 44.46 -22.21 -50.89
C LEU A 801 44.87 -21.26 -52.02
N VAL A 802 43.96 -20.39 -52.47
CA VAL A 802 44.25 -19.35 -53.49
C VAL A 802 45.26 -18.33 -52.97
N ALA A 803 45.12 -17.85 -51.74
CA ALA A 803 46.01 -16.86 -51.15
C ALA A 803 47.43 -17.38 -50.93
N THR A 804 47.56 -18.65 -50.55
CA THR A 804 48.86 -19.31 -50.29
C THR A 804 49.47 -19.90 -51.54
N GLY A 805 48.68 -20.23 -52.57
CA GLY A 805 49.16 -20.91 -53.77
C GLY A 805 49.54 -22.38 -53.54
N LEU A 806 49.02 -22.98 -52.46
CA LEU A 806 49.14 -24.41 -52.20
C LEU A 806 48.15 -25.19 -53.08
N ASP A 807 48.60 -26.30 -53.65
CA ASP A 807 47.72 -27.18 -54.42
C ASP A 807 46.69 -27.83 -53.47
N PRO A 808 45.40 -27.86 -53.81
CA PRO A 808 44.39 -28.53 -52.97
C PRO A 808 44.74 -29.97 -52.59
N GLU A 809 45.44 -30.73 -53.45
CA GLU A 809 45.84 -32.11 -53.16
C GLU A 809 46.86 -32.23 -52.02
N ASP A 810 47.60 -31.15 -51.73
CA ASP A 810 48.59 -31.06 -50.67
C ASP A 810 47.97 -30.68 -49.31
N LEU A 811 46.65 -30.46 -49.23
CA LEU A 811 45.92 -30.18 -47.99
C LEU A 811 45.02 -31.37 -47.58
N GLU A 812 45.07 -31.73 -46.31
CA GLU A 812 44.16 -32.67 -45.66
C GLU A 812 43.47 -31.99 -44.49
N LEU A 813 42.15 -32.16 -44.38
CA LEU A 813 41.37 -31.69 -43.24
C LEU A 813 40.95 -32.87 -42.39
N GLU A 814 41.28 -32.80 -41.10
CA GLU A 814 40.97 -33.84 -40.13
C GLU A 814 39.74 -33.41 -39.32
N VAL A 815 38.76 -34.31 -39.20
CA VAL A 815 37.51 -34.06 -38.49
C VAL A 815 37.26 -35.17 -37.49
N THR A 816 36.97 -34.83 -36.24
CA THR A 816 36.71 -35.85 -35.22
C THR A 816 35.46 -36.68 -35.56
N GLU A 817 35.48 -37.97 -35.19
CA GLU A 817 34.37 -38.89 -35.41
C GLU A 817 33.04 -38.34 -34.87
N SER A 818 33.04 -37.81 -33.64
CA SER A 818 31.86 -37.22 -32.99
C SER A 818 31.29 -36.02 -33.77
N GLY A 819 32.18 -35.23 -34.36
CA GLY A 819 31.85 -34.06 -35.16
C GLY A 819 31.24 -34.37 -36.50
N ALA A 820 31.74 -35.39 -37.18
CA ALA A 820 31.24 -35.80 -38.49
C ALA A 820 29.88 -36.51 -38.41
N ILE A 821 29.54 -37.11 -37.26
CA ILE A 821 28.40 -38.01 -37.12
C ILE A 821 27.14 -37.34 -36.57
N ARG A 822 27.25 -36.33 -35.69
CA ARG A 822 26.08 -35.80 -34.94
C ARG A 822 25.14 -34.90 -35.76
N GLU A 823 25.59 -34.25 -36.85
CA GLU A 823 24.80 -33.22 -37.57
C GLU A 823 24.92 -33.35 -39.09
N GLN A 824 23.90 -33.94 -39.73
CA GLN A 824 24.08 -34.65 -41.02
C GLN A 824 24.08 -33.79 -42.29
N ASP A 825 23.02 -33.01 -42.58
CA ASP A 825 22.87 -32.54 -43.97
C ASP A 825 23.84 -31.39 -44.32
N GLN A 826 24.06 -30.48 -43.39
CA GLN A 826 24.90 -29.31 -43.63
C GLN A 826 26.40 -29.66 -43.67
N ILE A 827 26.88 -30.49 -42.73
CA ILE A 827 28.30 -30.86 -42.68
C ILE A 827 28.68 -31.72 -43.90
N VAL A 828 27.83 -32.68 -44.29
CA VAL A 828 28.06 -33.50 -45.49
C VAL A 828 28.16 -32.62 -46.74
N GLN A 829 27.32 -31.59 -46.85
CA GLN A 829 27.39 -30.63 -47.96
C GLN A 829 28.72 -29.87 -47.96
N VAL A 830 29.12 -29.28 -46.82
CA VAL A 830 30.37 -28.50 -46.71
C VAL A 830 31.60 -29.37 -47.02
N LEU A 831 31.67 -30.59 -46.47
CA LEU A 831 32.74 -31.53 -46.77
C LEU A 831 32.73 -31.95 -48.25
N GLY A 832 31.55 -32.16 -48.84
CA GLY A 832 31.42 -32.44 -50.26
C GLY A 832 31.92 -31.30 -51.16
N GLU A 833 31.62 -30.05 -50.80
CA GLU A 833 32.11 -28.86 -51.51
C GLU A 833 33.63 -28.73 -51.43
N ILE A 834 34.22 -28.97 -50.25
CA ILE A 834 35.67 -28.99 -50.05
C ILE A 834 36.30 -30.11 -50.88
N LYS A 835 35.70 -31.30 -50.87
CA LYS A 835 36.21 -32.46 -51.61
C LYS A 835 36.23 -32.22 -53.12
N GLN A 836 35.24 -31.52 -53.66
CA GLN A 836 35.21 -31.13 -55.07
C GLN A 836 36.36 -30.19 -55.47
N LYS A 837 37.03 -29.55 -54.52
CA LYS A 837 38.21 -28.72 -54.78
C LYS A 837 39.52 -29.51 -54.84
N GLY A 838 39.51 -30.81 -54.50
CA GLY A 838 40.70 -31.67 -54.48
C GLY A 838 41.33 -31.87 -53.10
N VAL A 839 40.78 -31.24 -52.05
CA VAL A 839 41.27 -31.39 -50.66
C VAL A 839 40.95 -32.79 -50.13
N SER A 840 41.89 -33.39 -49.40
CA SER A 840 41.69 -34.69 -48.74
C SER A 840 40.97 -34.53 -47.40
N ILE A 841 40.14 -35.50 -47.01
CA ILE A 841 39.40 -35.46 -45.76
C ILE A 841 39.62 -36.75 -44.99
N SER A 842 39.99 -36.64 -43.72
CA SER A 842 40.19 -37.78 -42.82
C SER A 842 39.34 -37.66 -41.55
N ILE A 843 38.95 -38.82 -41.02
CA ILE A 843 38.25 -38.91 -39.73
C ILE A 843 39.28 -39.18 -38.65
N ASP A 844 39.27 -38.36 -37.61
CA ASP A 844 40.13 -38.46 -36.43
C ASP A 844 39.44 -39.17 -35.26
N ASP A 845 40.22 -39.69 -34.31
CA ASP A 845 39.79 -40.43 -33.10
C ASP A 845 38.86 -41.64 -33.39
N PHE A 846 39.06 -42.34 -34.51
CA PHE A 846 38.12 -43.37 -34.94
C PHE A 846 38.08 -44.58 -34.01
N GLY A 847 36.86 -44.93 -33.57
CA GLY A 847 36.56 -46.08 -32.72
C GLY A 847 36.19 -45.72 -31.28
N THR A 848 36.34 -44.45 -30.90
CA THR A 848 36.07 -43.96 -29.54
C THR A 848 34.58 -43.72 -29.25
N GLU A 849 33.76 -43.51 -30.29
CA GLU A 849 32.29 -43.39 -30.17
C GLU A 849 31.52 -44.53 -30.88
N TYR A 850 30.24 -44.73 -30.52
CA TYR A 850 29.36 -45.72 -31.15
C TYR A 850 28.94 -45.27 -32.57
N SER A 851 29.84 -45.43 -33.53
CA SER A 851 29.58 -45.17 -34.93
C SER A 851 28.45 -46.03 -35.49
N SER A 852 27.46 -45.39 -36.14
CA SER A 852 26.59 -46.12 -37.06
C SER A 852 27.34 -46.29 -38.37
N LEU A 853 27.78 -47.51 -38.69
CA LEU A 853 28.39 -47.90 -39.97
C LEU A 853 27.65 -47.33 -41.21
N SER A 854 26.33 -47.14 -41.08
CA SER A 854 25.51 -46.53 -42.13
C SER A 854 25.86 -45.06 -42.42
N ARG A 855 26.33 -44.31 -41.41
CA ARG A 855 26.69 -42.89 -41.51
C ARG A 855 28.08 -42.70 -42.10
N LEU A 856 29.04 -43.52 -41.67
CA LEU A 856 30.40 -43.51 -42.22
C LEU A 856 30.40 -43.69 -43.75
N LYS A 857 29.47 -44.52 -44.27
CA LYS A 857 29.29 -44.75 -45.71
C LYS A 857 28.87 -43.50 -46.50
N GLN A 858 28.26 -42.51 -45.86
CA GLN A 858 27.73 -41.31 -46.54
C GLN A 858 28.70 -40.14 -46.56
N LEU A 859 29.74 -40.18 -45.71
CA LEU A 859 30.72 -39.09 -45.60
C LEU A 859 31.72 -39.14 -46.77
N PRO A 860 32.05 -38.00 -47.40
CA PRO A 860 33.03 -37.94 -48.50
C PRO A 860 34.48 -37.95 -47.96
N VAL A 861 34.85 -39.02 -47.25
CA VAL A 861 36.15 -39.16 -46.56
C VAL A 861 37.09 -40.09 -47.32
N ASP A 862 38.39 -39.84 -47.23
CA ASP A 862 39.45 -40.63 -47.88
C ASP A 862 40.17 -41.57 -46.91
N LYS A 863 40.23 -41.16 -45.64
CA LYS A 863 41.00 -41.86 -44.62
C LYS A 863 40.34 -41.86 -43.25
N VAL A 864 40.86 -42.73 -42.41
CA VAL A 864 40.51 -42.87 -41.01
C VAL A 864 41.80 -42.98 -40.19
N LYS A 865 41.88 -42.20 -39.12
CA LYS A 865 42.97 -42.20 -38.14
C LYS A 865 42.52 -43.02 -36.93
N LEU A 866 43.25 -44.09 -36.63
CA LEU A 866 43.01 -44.93 -35.45
C LEU A 866 43.56 -44.24 -34.22
N ASP A 867 42.67 -44.01 -33.25
CA ASP A 867 43.03 -43.39 -31.98
C ASP A 867 44.15 -44.16 -31.25
N MET A 868 45.00 -43.41 -30.57
CA MET A 868 46.14 -43.91 -29.81
C MET A 868 45.75 -44.99 -28.77
N GLU A 869 44.55 -44.92 -28.17
CA GLU A 869 44.06 -45.94 -27.22
C GLU A 869 44.04 -47.34 -27.85
N PHE A 870 43.64 -47.46 -29.12
CA PHE A 870 43.62 -48.75 -29.84
C PHE A 870 45.01 -49.22 -30.26
N VAL A 871 45.95 -48.30 -30.45
CA VAL A 871 47.34 -48.61 -30.79
C VAL A 871 48.11 -49.05 -29.54
N HIS A 872 47.93 -48.36 -28.42
CA HIS A 872 48.49 -48.75 -27.13
C HIS A 872 47.95 -50.11 -26.67
N GLY A 873 46.65 -50.36 -26.88
CA GLY A 873 46.01 -51.64 -26.56
C GLY A 873 46.59 -52.86 -27.31
N ILE A 874 47.33 -52.67 -28.41
CA ILE A 874 47.99 -53.77 -29.16
C ILE A 874 48.90 -54.60 -28.25
N GLU A 875 49.55 -53.98 -27.27
CA GLU A 875 50.45 -54.67 -26.34
C GLU A 875 49.76 -55.13 -25.04
N GLU A 876 48.56 -54.63 -24.74
CA GLU A 876 47.87 -54.92 -23.47
C GLU A 876 47.10 -56.24 -23.49
N SER A 877 46.33 -56.51 -24.55
CA SER A 877 45.52 -57.73 -24.60
C SER A 877 45.25 -58.28 -26.01
N PRO A 878 45.08 -59.62 -26.16
CA PRO A 878 44.64 -60.21 -27.43
C PRO A 878 43.26 -59.73 -27.90
N LYS A 879 42.43 -59.23 -26.98
CA LYS A 879 41.11 -58.70 -27.33
C LYS A 879 41.24 -57.36 -28.03
N ASP A 880 42.11 -56.48 -27.55
CA ASP A 880 42.37 -55.18 -28.14
C ASP A 880 43.05 -55.33 -29.50
N GLN A 881 43.99 -56.26 -29.64
CA GLN A 881 44.53 -56.66 -30.96
C GLN A 881 43.43 -57.11 -31.94
N ALA A 882 42.41 -57.85 -31.47
CA ALA A 882 41.30 -58.30 -32.30
C ALA A 882 40.38 -57.13 -32.72
N ILE A 883 40.17 -56.15 -31.84
CA ILE A 883 39.41 -54.93 -32.11
C ILE A 883 40.13 -54.08 -33.16
N THR A 884 41.41 -53.76 -32.94
CA THR A 884 42.24 -52.96 -33.86
C THR A 884 42.30 -53.63 -35.24
N ARG A 885 42.46 -54.97 -35.30
CA ARG A 885 42.39 -55.73 -36.56
C ARG A 885 41.03 -55.58 -37.26
N GLY A 886 39.95 -55.62 -36.49
CA GLY A 886 38.59 -55.45 -37.00
C GLY A 886 38.38 -54.06 -37.62
N MET A 887 38.87 -53.01 -36.95
CA MET A 887 38.79 -51.63 -37.42
C MET A 887 39.57 -51.41 -38.72
N ILE A 888 40.83 -51.87 -38.78
CA ILE A 888 41.65 -51.80 -40.01
C ILE A 888 40.94 -52.49 -41.18
N SER A 889 40.41 -53.69 -40.94
CA SER A 889 39.71 -54.47 -41.98
C SER A 889 38.44 -53.76 -42.46
N LEU A 890 37.69 -53.15 -41.54
CA LEU A 890 36.48 -52.41 -41.84
C LEU A 890 36.76 -51.18 -42.72
N ALA A 891 37.70 -50.32 -42.32
CA ALA A 891 38.05 -49.10 -43.05
C ALA A 891 38.47 -49.43 -44.50
N ARG A 892 39.30 -50.47 -44.66
CA ARG A 892 39.72 -50.94 -45.99
C ARG A 892 38.58 -51.46 -46.84
N ASN A 893 37.63 -52.19 -46.25
CA ASN A 893 36.44 -52.67 -46.98
C ASN A 893 35.52 -51.52 -47.44
N LEU A 894 35.62 -50.36 -46.79
CA LEU A 894 34.94 -49.12 -47.20
C LEU A 894 35.75 -48.31 -48.22
N GLY A 895 36.95 -48.78 -48.61
CA GLY A 895 37.84 -48.08 -49.54
C GLY A 895 38.63 -46.93 -48.91
N LEU A 896 38.69 -46.88 -47.57
CA LEU A 896 39.39 -45.83 -46.82
C LEU A 896 40.81 -46.28 -46.49
N LYS A 897 41.77 -45.34 -46.53
CA LYS A 897 43.12 -45.58 -46.01
C LYS A 897 43.12 -45.49 -44.48
N VAL A 898 44.05 -46.21 -43.86
CA VAL A 898 44.17 -46.23 -42.40
C VAL A 898 45.50 -45.60 -41.98
N VAL A 899 45.40 -44.61 -41.10
CA VAL A 899 46.54 -44.02 -40.39
C VAL A 899 46.48 -44.51 -38.94
N ALA A 900 47.56 -45.04 -38.39
CA ALA A 900 47.61 -45.40 -36.98
C ALA A 900 48.41 -44.36 -36.18
N GLU A 901 47.77 -43.80 -35.15
CA GLU A 901 48.35 -42.73 -34.32
C GLU A 901 48.96 -43.25 -33.03
N GLY A 902 49.91 -42.49 -32.48
CA GLY A 902 50.54 -42.82 -31.20
C GLY A 902 51.36 -44.10 -31.23
N VAL A 903 51.97 -44.44 -32.37
CA VAL A 903 52.93 -45.55 -32.46
C VAL A 903 54.21 -45.19 -31.69
N GLU A 904 54.51 -45.93 -30.63
CA GLU A 904 55.64 -45.68 -29.72
C GLU A 904 56.65 -46.82 -29.68
N THR A 905 56.25 -48.06 -29.99
CA THR A 905 57.11 -49.24 -29.88
C THR A 905 57.29 -49.98 -31.22
N GLN A 906 58.37 -50.75 -31.33
CA GLN A 906 58.61 -51.62 -32.49
C GLN A 906 57.50 -52.69 -32.62
N ALA A 907 57.00 -53.24 -31.52
CA ALA A 907 56.01 -54.31 -31.59
C ALA A 907 54.64 -53.79 -32.07
N GLN A 908 54.27 -52.55 -31.73
CA GLN A 908 53.11 -51.87 -32.32
C GLN A 908 53.29 -51.72 -33.84
N LEU A 909 54.47 -51.28 -34.28
CA LEU A 909 54.80 -51.12 -35.70
C LEU A 909 54.71 -52.45 -36.46
N ASP A 910 55.35 -53.50 -35.96
CA ASP A 910 55.35 -54.84 -36.57
C ASP A 910 53.91 -55.40 -36.68
N PHE A 911 53.08 -55.16 -35.67
CA PHE A 911 51.67 -55.55 -35.70
C PHE A 911 50.94 -54.81 -36.82
N LEU A 912 51.07 -53.48 -36.91
CA LEU A 912 50.39 -52.65 -37.92
C LEU A 912 50.85 -53.00 -39.34
N GLU A 913 52.14 -53.26 -39.54
CA GLU A 913 52.70 -53.71 -40.82
C GLU A 913 52.13 -55.08 -41.23
N SER A 914 52.07 -56.05 -40.30
CA SER A 914 51.49 -57.38 -40.55
C SER A 914 49.99 -57.33 -40.91
N ARG A 915 49.30 -56.25 -40.54
CA ARG A 915 47.88 -56.02 -40.84
C ARG A 915 47.66 -55.08 -42.03
N MET A 916 48.74 -54.72 -42.74
CA MET A 916 48.72 -53.85 -43.91
C MET A 916 48.01 -52.51 -43.61
N CYS A 917 48.37 -51.87 -42.50
CA CYS A 917 48.06 -50.46 -42.28
C CYS A 917 48.81 -49.61 -43.32
N ASP A 918 48.24 -48.48 -43.75
CA ASP A 918 48.80 -47.68 -44.85
C ASP A 918 49.85 -46.68 -44.36
N GLU A 919 49.51 -45.95 -43.30
CA GLU A 919 50.28 -44.81 -42.77
C GLU A 919 50.42 -44.92 -41.23
N VAL A 920 51.51 -44.41 -40.67
CA VAL A 920 51.75 -44.36 -39.21
C VAL A 920 52.26 -42.99 -38.77
N GLN A 921 51.87 -42.62 -37.56
CA GLN A 921 52.28 -41.41 -36.87
C GLN A 921 52.52 -41.72 -35.39
N GLY A 922 53.62 -41.23 -34.83
CA GLY A 922 53.90 -41.43 -33.41
C GLY A 922 55.36 -41.24 -33.02
N TYR A 923 55.62 -41.29 -31.71
CA TYR A 923 56.92 -40.99 -31.13
C TYR A 923 57.99 -42.05 -31.41
N TYR A 924 57.61 -43.22 -31.91
CA TYR A 924 58.55 -44.21 -32.40
C TYR A 924 59.47 -43.62 -33.49
N TYR A 925 58.91 -42.78 -34.38
CA TYR A 925 59.69 -42.08 -35.41
C TYR A 925 60.01 -40.65 -34.99
N TYR A 926 58.98 -39.82 -34.78
CA TYR A 926 59.15 -38.38 -34.56
C TYR A 926 58.15 -37.86 -33.54
N ARG A 927 58.63 -37.03 -32.62
CA ARG A 927 57.79 -36.13 -31.82
C ARG A 927 57.38 -34.93 -32.70
N PRO A 928 56.34 -34.16 -32.34
CA PRO A 928 56.02 -32.90 -33.01
C PRO A 928 57.23 -31.96 -33.00
N LEU A 929 57.63 -31.49 -34.19
CA LEU A 929 58.83 -30.71 -34.45
C LEU A 929 58.49 -29.24 -34.74
N SER A 930 59.44 -28.33 -34.52
CA SER A 930 59.31 -26.96 -35.02
C SER A 930 59.37 -26.92 -36.56
N ALA A 931 59.03 -25.78 -37.15
CA ALA A 931 59.12 -25.60 -38.60
C ALA A 931 60.55 -25.81 -39.12
N GLU A 932 61.55 -25.32 -38.36
CA GLU A 932 62.97 -25.40 -38.68
C GLU A 932 63.49 -26.84 -38.53
N GLU A 933 63.10 -27.55 -37.47
CA GLU A 933 63.46 -28.95 -37.26
C GLU A 933 62.85 -29.85 -38.35
N MET A 934 61.60 -29.59 -38.74
CA MET A 934 60.93 -30.34 -39.80
C MET A 934 61.58 -30.09 -41.17
N GLU A 935 62.03 -28.87 -41.43
CA GLU A 935 62.75 -28.53 -42.65
C GLU A 935 64.01 -29.40 -42.81
N GLU A 936 64.79 -29.59 -41.74
CA GLU A 936 65.99 -30.43 -41.74
C GLU A 936 65.67 -31.91 -41.99
N VAL A 937 64.58 -32.41 -41.39
CA VAL A 937 64.08 -33.76 -41.62
C VAL A 937 63.70 -33.96 -43.10
N LEU A 938 63.02 -32.99 -43.71
CA LEU A 938 62.65 -33.04 -45.13
C LEU A 938 63.86 -32.95 -46.06
N ARG A 939 64.88 -32.14 -45.72
CA ARG A 939 66.14 -32.05 -46.48
C ARG A 939 66.87 -33.39 -46.50
N THR A 940 67.00 -34.02 -45.34
CA THR A 940 67.65 -35.33 -45.20
C THR A 940 66.87 -36.40 -45.98
N ALA A 941 65.54 -36.39 -45.90
CA ALA A 941 64.69 -37.31 -46.65
C ALA A 941 64.83 -37.13 -48.18
N ALA A 942 65.04 -35.90 -48.66
CA ALA A 942 65.27 -35.61 -50.07
C ALA A 942 66.64 -36.09 -50.58
N ALA A 943 67.66 -36.10 -49.71
CA ALA A 943 69.03 -36.50 -50.05
C ALA A 943 69.21 -38.03 -50.23
N GLY A 944 68.19 -38.84 -49.91
CA GLY A 944 68.20 -40.29 -50.16
C GLY A 944 69.03 -41.10 -49.16
N GLU A 945 69.40 -40.53 -48.01
CA GLU A 945 70.02 -41.26 -46.91
C GLU A 945 68.97 -42.20 -46.29
N ARG A 946 69.03 -43.49 -46.65
CA ARG A 946 68.15 -44.55 -46.14
C ARG A 946 68.54 -44.92 -44.71
N GLU A 947 68.05 -44.13 -43.76
CA GLU A 947 67.50 -44.53 -42.46
C GLU A 947 67.13 -43.23 -41.73
N PRO A 948 65.91 -43.08 -41.18
CA PRO A 948 65.65 -41.98 -40.25
C PRO A 948 66.66 -42.10 -39.11
N ASP A 949 67.63 -41.17 -39.06
CA ASP A 949 68.73 -41.23 -38.10
C ASP A 949 68.14 -41.23 -36.67
N ARG A 950 68.31 -42.36 -35.97
CA ARG A 950 67.84 -42.59 -34.59
C ARG A 950 68.45 -41.62 -33.57
N ARG A 951 69.31 -40.70 -34.00
CA ARG A 951 70.16 -39.86 -33.14
C ARG A 951 69.64 -38.47 -32.79
N VAL A 952 68.50 -38.04 -33.34
CA VAL A 952 68.03 -36.65 -33.07
C VAL A 952 67.29 -36.50 -31.74
N ILE A 953 66.84 -37.57 -31.08
CA ILE A 953 66.02 -37.47 -29.87
C ILE A 953 66.79 -37.97 -28.64
N GLY A 954 67.59 -37.08 -28.04
CA GLY A 954 68.01 -37.21 -26.64
C GLY A 954 66.84 -36.89 -25.70
N PRO A 955 66.75 -37.50 -24.51
CA PRO A 955 65.64 -37.25 -23.59
C PRO A 955 65.73 -35.80 -23.07
N ARG A 956 64.68 -35.01 -23.32
CA ARG A 956 64.37 -33.80 -22.56
C ARG A 956 62.96 -33.88 -22.04
#